data_AF-A0A2I1GNI2-F1
#
_entry.id   AF-A0A2I1GNI2-F1
#
_cell.length_a   1.000
_cell.length_b   1.000
_cell.length_c   1.000
_cell.angle_alpha   90.00
_cell.angle_beta   90.00
_cell.angle_gamma   90.00
#
_symmetry.space_group_name_H-M   'P 1'
#
loop_
_entity.id
_entity.type
_entity.pdbx_description
1 polymer ?
#
loop_
_entity_poly.entity_id
_entity_poly.type
_entity_poly.pdbx_seq_one_letter_code
_entity_poly.pdbx_strand_id
1 'polypeptide(L)'
;MDSEKIETQKSTIIEILSETKVNVFDNTKEYNDEIEIHKKSIDRIIISQYIDDTDNKEYDPILDAYVVTYSKDDNSILGWYVDIEGNGQQQPNVYFKLDRLKKSDYNEMSFILCKKILFLCSEYFDRNYCLIDLSSNLYLELNFYPFSIDDFKRNMDFPRTFGFLPNGDLIKASHDDCKIFKFFFFNKPKNTASWKPQIYDINVHEILNKQYYLLDCFVCQTKLFLFVGQSTKTVTLQFDLSTMTLDRQYNLDGTAFCSECNVINKNQTLWATKFADKIYIFSMESGMLISKYPDGNYTPVELEFITLENGSEGLIIEGNKFIDPYQPSDAIDITEIIDNKNVITKLNRKVYIDKNYNVCVAGGLDENKFQLNKTSIYTLPILKFIQEMLKDIINKGVTYKNIPGSEIDLKIENGDIFLRLRYKPNDNHRSFNRNYSYNILSFKLLNNQYLILIHVDGIEIYEITEDKLECRYYWYNEIIEKLSKGFKDVSENDRKIKFINDQYIKHIKNILENEFNISKSSIPCPIRLYEMDINKFVNDRLALSKHGLEIIKISFESEIYQHYRKKIVTSILDDSVAFSKFGSEILKVAIEKRYNDLVEKIINKIIKLIQNNSESNKIIKSIQNNSEASTSLFITDSYRGLLFIITIIFGIIQLSFEIRQSIWQPKNYFNDIWNLFDVGAYSLPIIISLFWFINNDPPHWLMVISFILLSFKFLLFFRVFKSYGIYFAIIIGVAKTVFPFLVVLFFIILGFAHAFFIVLRSTKVNDDNDPQNLVTKYEFVNSDGTINKTTTLIQSPDSNTNLFNWFPTSLLAVYKLLTGDSGSLSPWTFQENPTMTVLLVIFTFFTVIYLMNLFIGLLNIAINDYNKEEEFLLQKAQIIMEIELFYMLPYQRHNNKEWFPDWIYYDMPVTEVRKLINAFDNDKISFNYPPFISKDLRDIVVFTEDNNKGTKNKREKQMEQLKNEFKKEFNDQINELKKQMDKQNLQMEKLLKGIIKSLKIDVKDEIEEKETKKIEGNEIEEKETKEIEDIRPYFTVKLKRMLDNEE
;
A
#
# COMPACT_ATOMS: atom_id res chain seq x y z
N MET A 1 6.67 -21.66 15.80
CA MET A 1 7.21 -23.01 16.00
C MET A 1 6.65 -23.51 17.32
N ASP A 2 5.69 -24.42 17.27
CA ASP A 2 5.32 -25.34 18.35
C ASP A 2 4.73 -26.58 17.69
N SER A 3 5.21 -27.75 18.12
CA SER A 3 4.85 -29.07 17.63
C SER A 3 3.72 -29.69 18.46
N GLU A 4 2.96 -30.59 17.82
CA GLU A 4 1.93 -31.48 18.36
C GLU A 4 0.47 -31.00 18.34
N LYS A 5 -0.13 -31.13 17.14
CA LYS A 5 -1.40 -31.85 16.98
C LYS A 5 -1.25 -32.80 15.79
N ILE A 6 -0.86 -34.03 16.07
CA ILE A 6 -1.01 -35.15 15.13
C ILE A 6 -2.48 -35.55 15.18
N GLU A 7 -3.31 -34.87 14.39
CA GLU A 7 -4.56 -35.44 13.92
C GLU A 7 -4.19 -36.33 12.72
N THR A 8 -4.54 -37.61 12.81
CA THR A 8 -4.21 -38.64 11.84
C THR A 8 -5.01 -38.42 10.56
N GLN A 9 -4.62 -37.45 9.73
CA GLN A 9 -5.11 -37.31 8.37
C GLN A 9 -4.48 -38.42 7.50
N LYS A 10 -5.22 -39.51 7.32
CA LYS A 10 -5.03 -40.46 6.21
C LYS A 10 -5.32 -39.84 4.82
N SER A 11 -5.69 -38.56 4.75
CA SER A 11 -6.11 -37.86 3.55
C SER A 11 -4.92 -37.21 2.83
N THR A 12 -4.80 -37.44 1.52
CA THR A 12 -3.84 -36.87 0.56
C THR A 12 -2.51 -37.61 0.38
N ILE A 13 -2.62 -38.88 0.00
CA ILE A 13 -1.57 -39.66 -0.63
C ILE A 13 -1.94 -39.83 -2.11
N ILE A 14 -1.01 -39.58 -3.05
CA ILE A 14 -1.16 -40.18 -4.39
C ILE A 14 -0.88 -41.67 -4.21
N GLU A 15 -1.92 -42.48 -4.40
CA GLU A 15 -1.76 -43.92 -4.42
C GLU A 15 -1.35 -44.32 -5.84
N ILE A 16 -0.17 -44.91 -5.97
CA ILE A 16 0.26 -45.54 -7.23
C ILE A 16 -0.51 -46.84 -7.33
N LEU A 17 -1.59 -46.85 -8.11
CA LEU A 17 -2.45 -48.02 -8.30
C LEU A 17 -1.70 -49.12 -9.04
N SER A 18 -0.91 -48.73 -10.04
CA SER A 18 -0.07 -49.64 -10.79
C SER A 18 1.19 -48.94 -11.28
N GLU A 19 2.32 -49.63 -11.20
CA GLU A 19 3.58 -49.26 -11.84
C GLU A 19 3.92 -50.39 -12.81
N THR A 20 4.00 -50.08 -14.09
CA THR A 20 4.31 -51.08 -15.13
C THR A 20 5.44 -50.57 -15.99
N LYS A 21 6.53 -51.33 -16.01
CA LYS A 21 7.57 -51.17 -17.02
C LYS A 21 7.06 -51.88 -18.27
N VAL A 22 6.75 -51.12 -19.32
CA VAL A 22 6.19 -51.69 -20.54
C VAL A 22 7.31 -52.38 -21.29
N ASN A 23 7.12 -53.67 -21.62
CA ASN A 23 8.08 -54.42 -22.43
C ASN A 23 8.18 -53.76 -23.80
N VAL A 24 9.39 -53.38 -24.18
CA VAL A 24 9.72 -53.04 -25.57
C VAL A 24 9.41 -54.29 -26.40
N PHE A 25 8.63 -54.15 -27.46
CA PHE A 25 8.23 -55.26 -28.33
C PHE A 25 9.46 -56.10 -28.72
N ASP A 26 9.48 -57.38 -28.35
CA ASP A 26 10.57 -58.31 -28.69
C ASP A 26 10.62 -58.64 -30.20
N ASN A 27 9.55 -58.28 -30.95
CA ASN A 27 9.40 -58.49 -32.39
C ASN A 27 9.40 -57.14 -33.14
N THR A 28 10.52 -56.80 -33.78
CA THR A 28 10.71 -55.52 -34.50
C THR A 28 9.75 -55.29 -35.67
N LYS A 29 9.09 -56.34 -36.18
CA LYS A 29 8.14 -56.24 -37.29
C LYS A 29 6.75 -55.78 -36.82
N GLU A 30 6.25 -56.35 -35.73
CA GLU A 30 4.95 -56.04 -35.12
C GLU A 30 4.95 -54.62 -34.53
N TYR A 31 6.07 -54.19 -33.94
CA TYR A 31 6.29 -52.82 -33.48
C TYR A 31 6.17 -51.77 -34.60
N ASN A 32 6.75 -52.05 -35.77
CA ASN A 32 6.69 -51.13 -36.91
C ASN A 32 5.28 -51.06 -37.52
N ASP A 33 4.56 -52.18 -37.54
CA ASP A 33 3.18 -52.23 -38.01
C ASP A 33 2.25 -51.40 -37.10
N GLU A 34 2.42 -51.47 -35.78
CA GLU A 34 1.65 -50.65 -34.82
C GLU A 34 1.96 -49.15 -34.92
N ILE A 35 3.23 -48.77 -35.08
CA ILE A 35 3.62 -47.37 -35.34
C ILE A 35 2.95 -46.86 -36.62
N GLU A 36 2.88 -47.66 -37.67
CA GLU A 36 2.18 -47.28 -38.91
C GLU A 36 0.68 -47.07 -38.70
N ILE A 37 0.03 -47.90 -37.86
CA ILE A 37 -1.39 -47.75 -37.52
C ILE A 37 -1.62 -46.44 -36.76
N HIS A 38 -0.80 -46.15 -35.75
CA HIS A 38 -0.85 -44.88 -35.03
C HIS A 38 -0.68 -43.69 -35.97
N LYS A 39 0.36 -43.70 -36.81
CA LYS A 39 0.65 -42.62 -37.76
C LYS A 39 -0.56 -42.30 -38.65
N LYS A 40 -1.22 -43.33 -39.19
CA LYS A 40 -2.41 -43.17 -40.06
C LYS A 40 -3.64 -42.61 -39.32
N SER A 41 -3.64 -42.59 -38.00
CA SER A 41 -4.77 -42.22 -37.15
C SER A 41 -4.45 -41.13 -36.12
N ILE A 42 -3.38 -40.34 -36.30
CA ILE A 42 -3.04 -39.27 -35.35
C ILE A 42 -4.16 -38.24 -35.29
N ASP A 43 -4.62 -37.94 -34.08
CA ASP A 43 -5.65 -36.94 -33.78
C ASP A 43 -5.06 -35.62 -33.28
N ARG A 44 -4.03 -35.67 -32.44
CA ARG A 44 -3.47 -34.48 -31.78
C ARG A 44 -1.95 -34.53 -31.63
N ILE A 45 -1.32 -33.36 -31.77
CA ILE A 45 0.08 -33.08 -31.45
C ILE A 45 0.12 -32.36 -30.09
N ILE A 46 0.98 -32.83 -29.20
CA ILE A 46 1.18 -32.29 -27.85
C ILE A 46 2.62 -31.80 -27.73
N ILE A 47 2.77 -30.51 -27.42
CA ILE A 47 4.06 -29.83 -27.30
C ILE A 47 4.49 -29.74 -25.84
N SER A 48 5.79 -29.91 -25.58
CA SER A 48 6.36 -29.76 -24.24
C SER A 48 6.23 -28.32 -23.73
N GLN A 49 5.83 -28.12 -22.47
CA GLN A 49 5.59 -26.79 -21.85
C GLN A 49 6.80 -25.83 -21.91
N TYR A 50 8.00 -26.39 -21.94
CA TYR A 50 9.28 -25.68 -21.93
C TYR A 50 10.02 -25.80 -23.26
N ILE A 51 9.36 -26.25 -24.33
CA ILE A 51 10.04 -26.57 -25.60
C ILE A 51 10.86 -25.39 -26.15
N ASP A 52 10.35 -24.18 -25.95
CA ASP A 52 10.90 -22.91 -26.44
C ASP A 52 11.75 -22.16 -25.38
N ASP A 53 11.97 -22.73 -24.18
CA ASP A 53 12.63 -22.08 -23.03
C ASP A 53 14.17 -22.23 -23.08
N THR A 54 14.78 -21.76 -24.17
CA THR A 54 16.22 -21.91 -24.47
C THR A 54 17.16 -21.24 -23.47
N ASP A 55 16.65 -20.30 -22.67
CA ASP A 55 17.43 -19.50 -21.73
C ASP A 55 17.46 -20.10 -20.31
N ASN A 56 16.68 -21.16 -20.07
CA ASN A 56 16.55 -21.80 -18.78
C ASN A 56 17.66 -22.84 -18.55
N LYS A 57 18.45 -22.66 -17.49
CA LYS A 57 19.59 -23.54 -17.15
C LYS A 57 19.18 -24.99 -16.84
N GLU A 58 17.93 -25.24 -16.46
CA GLU A 58 17.42 -26.57 -16.16
C GLU A 58 16.85 -27.30 -17.39
N TYR A 59 16.74 -26.62 -18.53
CA TYR A 59 16.22 -27.17 -19.79
C TYR A 59 17.35 -27.27 -20.82
N ASP A 60 17.49 -28.44 -21.45
CA ASP A 60 18.45 -28.66 -22.55
C ASP A 60 17.68 -28.77 -23.88
N PRO A 61 17.75 -27.77 -24.78
CA PRO A 61 17.01 -27.77 -26.03
C PRO A 61 17.32 -28.98 -26.94
N ILE A 62 18.49 -29.59 -26.80
CA ILE A 62 18.89 -30.75 -27.62
C ILE A 62 18.31 -32.04 -27.04
N LEU A 63 18.28 -32.17 -25.71
CA LEU A 63 17.87 -33.41 -25.04
C LEU A 63 16.39 -33.44 -24.66
N ASP A 64 15.79 -32.27 -24.42
CA ASP A 64 14.47 -32.08 -23.84
C ASP A 64 13.41 -31.59 -24.84
N ALA A 65 13.80 -31.17 -26.06
CA ALA A 65 12.86 -30.82 -27.13
C ALA A 65 12.14 -32.08 -27.64
N TYR A 66 10.88 -32.20 -27.24
CA TYR A 66 10.11 -33.42 -27.41
C TYR A 66 8.65 -33.11 -27.70
N VAL A 67 8.06 -33.90 -28.60
CA VAL A 67 6.65 -33.80 -29.02
C VAL A 67 6.03 -35.18 -28.93
N VAL A 68 4.75 -35.23 -28.56
CA VAL A 68 3.97 -36.48 -28.53
C VAL A 68 2.78 -36.37 -29.46
N THR A 69 2.53 -37.38 -30.27
CA THR A 69 1.28 -37.53 -31.03
C THR A 69 0.36 -38.51 -30.31
N TYR A 70 -0.93 -38.20 -30.31
CA TYR A 70 -1.99 -39.05 -29.76
C TYR A 70 -2.91 -39.50 -30.90
N SER A 71 -3.23 -40.80 -30.92
CA SER A 71 -4.26 -41.39 -31.77
C SER A 71 -5.38 -41.92 -30.87
N LYS A 72 -6.59 -41.41 -31.09
CA LYS A 72 -7.81 -41.81 -30.40
C LYS A 72 -8.35 -43.13 -30.94
N ASP A 73 -8.31 -43.32 -32.26
CA ASP A 73 -8.79 -44.55 -32.92
C ASP A 73 -7.91 -45.76 -32.55
N ASP A 74 -6.59 -45.55 -32.55
CA ASP A 74 -5.61 -46.57 -32.16
C ASP A 74 -5.37 -46.59 -30.65
N ASN A 75 -5.89 -45.61 -29.91
CA ASN A 75 -5.70 -45.42 -28.48
C ASN A 75 -4.23 -45.59 -28.06
N SER A 76 -3.37 -44.79 -28.66
CA SER A 76 -1.92 -44.90 -28.50
C SER A 76 -1.26 -43.53 -28.55
N ILE A 77 -0.05 -43.45 -28.01
CA ILE A 77 0.82 -42.27 -28.08
C ILE A 77 2.15 -42.63 -28.72
N LEU A 78 2.71 -41.69 -29.46
CA LEU A 78 4.02 -41.83 -30.10
C LEU A 78 4.85 -40.59 -29.83
N GLY A 79 6.03 -40.77 -29.25
CA GLY A 79 6.97 -39.71 -28.91
C GLY A 79 7.99 -39.47 -30.02
N TRP A 80 8.30 -38.19 -30.24
CA TRP A 80 9.15 -37.71 -31.33
C TRP A 80 10.22 -36.79 -30.75
N TYR A 81 11.48 -37.05 -31.12
CA TYR A 81 12.53 -36.06 -30.93
C TYR A 81 12.34 -34.94 -31.93
N VAL A 82 12.44 -33.70 -31.48
CA VAL A 82 12.19 -32.56 -32.34
C VAL A 82 13.37 -31.61 -32.32
N ASP A 83 14.02 -31.46 -33.46
CA ASP A 83 14.88 -30.31 -33.71
C ASP A 83 13.99 -29.12 -34.11
N ILE A 84 13.81 -28.19 -33.17
CA ILE A 84 12.95 -27.02 -33.36
C ILE A 84 13.61 -26.02 -34.32
N GLU A 85 14.94 -25.90 -34.31
CA GLU A 85 15.67 -24.95 -35.16
C GLU A 85 15.83 -25.48 -36.59
N GLY A 86 16.01 -26.79 -36.74
CA GLY A 86 16.06 -27.48 -38.02
C GLY A 86 14.70 -27.59 -38.71
N ASN A 87 14.67 -27.47 -40.04
CA ASN A 87 13.52 -27.87 -40.84
C ASN A 87 13.66 -29.34 -41.22
N GLY A 88 12.58 -30.11 -41.13
CA GLY A 88 12.58 -31.48 -41.63
C GLY A 88 11.62 -32.43 -40.92
N GLN A 89 11.66 -33.66 -41.40
CA GLN A 89 10.92 -34.78 -40.85
C GLN A 89 11.59 -35.30 -39.58
N GLN A 90 10.80 -35.47 -38.53
CA GLN A 90 11.26 -35.95 -37.24
C GLN A 90 11.15 -37.47 -37.15
N GLN A 91 11.98 -38.08 -36.32
CA GLN A 91 11.99 -39.53 -36.13
C GLN A 91 11.24 -39.90 -34.85
N PRO A 92 10.28 -40.83 -34.93
CA PRO A 92 9.63 -41.34 -33.74
C PRO A 92 10.63 -42.20 -32.96
N ASN A 93 10.53 -42.16 -31.64
CA ASN A 93 11.36 -42.98 -30.76
C ASN A 93 10.52 -44.02 -30.03
N VAL A 94 9.56 -43.55 -29.22
CA VAL A 94 8.87 -44.40 -28.25
C VAL A 94 7.39 -44.45 -28.56
N TYR A 95 6.87 -45.67 -28.75
CA TYR A 95 5.45 -45.94 -28.93
C TYR A 95 4.86 -46.56 -27.67
N PHE A 96 3.65 -46.14 -27.30
CA PHE A 96 2.88 -46.71 -26.20
C PHE A 96 1.43 -46.93 -26.58
N LYS A 97 0.94 -48.13 -26.29
CA LYS A 97 -0.47 -48.50 -26.39
C LYS A 97 -1.19 -48.22 -25.07
N LEU A 98 -2.35 -47.55 -25.12
CA LEU A 98 -3.15 -47.17 -23.94
C LEU A 98 -4.28 -48.18 -23.64
N ASP A 99 -4.08 -49.47 -23.90
CA ASP A 99 -5.11 -50.53 -23.81
C ASP A 99 -5.74 -50.70 -22.41
N ARG A 100 -5.13 -50.16 -21.35
CA ARG A 100 -5.61 -50.25 -19.97
C ARG A 100 -6.64 -49.20 -19.59
N LEU A 101 -6.77 -48.12 -20.36
CA LEU A 101 -7.78 -47.10 -20.13
C LEU A 101 -9.10 -47.55 -20.83
N LYS A 102 -10.26 -47.45 -20.18
CA LYS A 102 -11.55 -47.95 -20.73
C LYS A 102 -12.01 -47.11 -21.95
N LYS A 103 -12.48 -47.78 -23.01
CA LYS A 103 -13.01 -47.19 -24.27
C LYS A 103 -14.16 -46.17 -24.14
N SER A 104 -14.82 -46.05 -22.98
CA SER A 104 -16.07 -45.28 -22.85
C SER A 104 -15.89 -43.78 -22.55
N ASP A 105 -14.71 -43.31 -22.12
CA ASP A 105 -14.58 -41.97 -21.49
C ASP A 105 -13.71 -40.97 -22.30
N TYR A 106 -13.45 -41.25 -23.57
CA TYR A 106 -12.39 -40.63 -24.37
C TYR A 106 -12.77 -39.43 -25.24
N ASN A 107 -13.93 -38.82 -25.04
CA ASN A 107 -14.26 -37.67 -25.87
C ASN A 107 -13.46 -36.41 -25.49
N GLU A 108 -12.96 -36.31 -24.26
CA GLU A 108 -12.23 -35.14 -23.75
C GLU A 108 -11.09 -35.58 -22.80
N MET A 109 -9.91 -35.86 -23.37
CA MET A 109 -8.67 -36.14 -22.63
C MET A 109 -7.74 -34.92 -22.70
N SER A 110 -7.17 -34.58 -21.56
CA SER A 110 -6.20 -33.50 -21.42
C SER A 110 -4.79 -34.05 -21.27
N PHE A 111 -3.82 -33.33 -21.85
CA PHE A 111 -2.43 -33.75 -21.91
C PHE A 111 -1.54 -32.61 -21.45
N ILE A 112 -0.59 -32.92 -20.57
CA ILE A 112 0.46 -32.01 -20.15
C ILE A 112 1.80 -32.71 -20.37
N LEU A 113 2.61 -32.18 -21.30
CA LEU A 113 3.94 -32.72 -21.59
C LEU A 113 5.00 -31.79 -21.01
N CYS A 114 5.91 -32.35 -20.22
CA CYS A 114 7.11 -31.65 -19.76
C CYS A 114 8.32 -32.52 -20.07
N LYS A 115 9.17 -32.06 -20.99
CA LYS A 115 10.29 -32.84 -21.52
C LYS A 115 9.77 -34.17 -22.07
N LYS A 116 10.13 -35.30 -21.46
CA LYS A 116 9.70 -36.66 -21.84
C LYS A 116 8.66 -37.25 -20.89
N ILE A 117 8.12 -36.46 -19.97
CA ILE A 117 7.13 -36.87 -18.99
C ILE A 117 5.76 -36.36 -19.45
N LEU A 118 4.87 -37.27 -19.80
CA LEU A 118 3.51 -36.98 -20.21
C LEU A 118 2.54 -37.29 -19.06
N PHE A 119 1.76 -36.31 -18.67
CA PHE A 119 0.64 -36.47 -17.75
C PHE A 119 -0.67 -36.44 -18.53
N LEU A 120 -1.56 -37.39 -18.24
CA LEU A 120 -2.87 -37.51 -18.85
C LEU A 120 -3.96 -37.50 -17.77
N CYS A 121 -5.04 -36.77 -18.07
CA CYS A 121 -6.19 -36.67 -17.19
C CYS A 121 -7.49 -36.72 -18.01
N SER A 122 -8.42 -37.58 -17.60
CA SER A 122 -9.78 -37.66 -18.16
C SER A 122 -10.70 -36.61 -17.55
N GLU A 123 -11.53 -35.96 -18.37
CA GLU A 123 -12.40 -34.85 -17.94
C GLU A 123 -13.72 -35.30 -17.27
N TYR A 124 -14.10 -36.59 -17.27
CA TYR A 124 -15.38 -37.05 -16.69
C TYR A 124 -15.30 -38.32 -15.79
N PHE A 125 -16.04 -38.25 -14.68
CA PHE A 125 -16.51 -39.26 -13.70
C PHE A 125 -15.59 -40.40 -13.19
N ASP A 126 -14.74 -41.03 -14.00
CA ASP A 126 -13.94 -42.21 -13.59
C ASP A 126 -12.50 -41.89 -13.15
N ARG A 127 -12.11 -40.60 -13.05
CA ARG A 127 -10.89 -40.07 -12.39
C ARG A 127 -9.62 -40.94 -12.53
N ASN A 128 -9.27 -41.29 -13.77
CA ASN A 128 -8.01 -41.97 -14.06
C ASN A 128 -6.95 -40.94 -14.46
N TYR A 129 -5.98 -40.72 -13.57
CA TYR A 129 -4.81 -39.91 -13.85
C TYR A 129 -3.65 -40.86 -14.18
N CYS A 130 -2.90 -40.57 -15.24
CA CYS A 130 -1.72 -41.36 -15.52
C CYS A 130 -0.53 -40.49 -15.89
N LEU A 131 0.65 -40.99 -15.49
CA LEU A 131 1.91 -40.35 -15.76
C LEU A 131 2.80 -41.35 -16.50
N ILE A 132 3.25 -40.94 -17.67
CA ILE A 132 4.06 -41.74 -18.58
C ILE A 132 5.41 -41.09 -18.72
N ASP A 133 6.45 -41.78 -18.28
CA ASP A 133 7.82 -41.39 -18.53
C ASP A 133 8.33 -42.11 -19.78
N LEU A 134 8.42 -41.35 -20.87
CA LEU A 134 8.83 -41.82 -22.19
C LEU A 134 10.34 -42.10 -22.27
N SER A 135 11.13 -41.71 -21.26
CA SER A 135 12.57 -42.02 -21.22
C SER A 135 12.85 -43.42 -20.66
N SER A 136 12.05 -43.85 -19.68
CA SER A 136 12.23 -45.11 -18.96
C SER A 136 11.20 -46.19 -19.31
N ASN A 137 10.31 -45.89 -20.27
CA ASN A 137 9.16 -46.70 -20.68
C ASN A 137 8.21 -47.06 -19.52
N LEU A 138 8.01 -46.11 -18.63
CA LEU A 138 7.35 -46.34 -17.34
C LEU A 138 5.96 -45.71 -17.33
N TYR A 139 4.96 -46.54 -17.08
CA TYR A 139 3.57 -46.13 -16.91
C TYR A 139 3.20 -46.17 -15.43
N LEU A 140 2.66 -45.05 -14.93
CA LEU A 140 2.07 -44.94 -13.60
C LEU A 140 0.59 -44.61 -13.71
N GLU A 141 -0.22 -45.39 -13.01
CA GLU A 141 -1.62 -45.08 -12.75
C GLU A 141 -1.75 -44.47 -11.37
N LEU A 142 -2.35 -43.28 -11.30
CA LEU A 142 -2.43 -42.46 -10.11
C LEU A 142 -3.89 -42.33 -9.68
N ASN A 143 -4.16 -42.61 -8.40
CA ASN A 143 -5.45 -42.29 -7.80
C ASN A 143 -5.32 -41.07 -6.88
N PHE A 144 -6.21 -40.11 -7.06
CA PHE A 144 -6.35 -38.96 -6.19
C PHE A 144 -7.64 -39.13 -5.39
N TYR A 145 -7.53 -39.44 -4.08
CA TYR A 145 -8.72 -39.51 -3.23
C TYR A 145 -9.36 -38.11 -3.09
N PRO A 146 -10.67 -37.97 -3.34
CA PRO A 146 -11.36 -36.69 -3.11
C PRO A 146 -11.56 -36.41 -1.61
N PHE A 147 -11.55 -35.12 -1.27
CA PHE A 147 -12.11 -34.61 -0.02
C PHE A 147 -13.62 -34.93 0.00
N SER A 148 -14.09 -35.45 1.15
CA SER A 148 -15.47 -35.70 1.61
C SER A 148 -16.54 -36.30 0.67
N ILE A 149 -17.40 -37.16 1.24
CA ILE A 149 -18.48 -37.87 0.54
C ILE A 149 -19.62 -36.93 0.08
N ASP A 150 -19.70 -35.70 0.63
CA ASP A 150 -20.69 -34.69 0.22
C ASP A 150 -20.25 -33.83 -0.98
N ASP A 151 -18.97 -33.93 -1.40
CA ASP A 151 -18.37 -33.12 -2.47
C ASP A 151 -18.58 -33.69 -3.90
N PHE A 152 -19.35 -34.77 -4.02
CA PHE A 152 -19.61 -35.48 -5.29
C PHE A 152 -20.35 -34.64 -6.36
N LYS A 153 -20.90 -33.47 -6.00
CA LYS A 153 -21.69 -32.60 -6.89
C LYS A 153 -20.98 -31.33 -7.38
N ARG A 154 -19.77 -31.03 -6.89
CA ARG A 154 -19.05 -29.78 -7.24
C ARG A 154 -17.60 -29.95 -7.71
N ASN A 155 -16.98 -31.11 -7.52
CA ASN A 155 -15.58 -31.33 -7.88
C ASN A 155 -15.41 -31.64 -9.37
N MET A 156 -15.33 -30.60 -10.20
CA MET A 156 -14.63 -30.67 -11.47
C MET A 156 -13.17 -30.30 -11.21
N ASP A 157 -12.34 -31.27 -10.80
CA ASP A 157 -10.87 -31.11 -10.79
C ASP A 157 -10.45 -30.98 -12.26
N PHE A 158 -10.42 -29.76 -12.80
CA PHE A 158 -10.03 -29.52 -14.18
C PHE A 158 -8.55 -29.83 -14.36
N PRO A 159 -8.11 -30.37 -15.51
CA PRO A 159 -6.70 -30.62 -15.84
C PRO A 159 -5.77 -29.42 -15.58
N ARG A 160 -6.34 -28.22 -15.63
CA ARG A 160 -5.74 -26.90 -15.48
C ARG A 160 -5.15 -26.63 -14.08
N THR A 161 -5.51 -27.44 -13.09
CA THR A 161 -4.95 -27.37 -11.73
C THR A 161 -3.60 -28.08 -11.59
N PHE A 162 -3.18 -28.81 -12.62
CA PHE A 162 -1.90 -29.53 -12.67
C PHE A 162 -0.90 -28.80 -13.58
N GLY A 163 0.39 -28.91 -13.26
CA GLY A 163 1.46 -28.45 -14.13
C GLY A 163 2.82 -28.96 -13.68
N PHE A 164 3.85 -28.80 -14.52
CA PHE A 164 5.22 -29.18 -14.19
C PHE A 164 6.08 -27.96 -13.96
N LEU A 165 7.06 -28.09 -13.05
CA LEU A 165 8.19 -27.19 -12.95
C LEU A 165 9.29 -27.57 -13.95
N PRO A 166 10.25 -26.67 -14.28
CA PRO A 166 11.32 -26.96 -15.26
C PRO A 166 12.18 -28.19 -14.89
N ASN A 167 12.33 -28.45 -13.59
CA ASN A 167 13.02 -29.62 -13.06
C ASN A 167 12.25 -30.95 -13.21
N GLY A 168 10.99 -30.92 -13.69
CA GLY A 168 10.13 -32.09 -13.86
C GLY A 168 9.25 -32.45 -12.65
N ASP A 169 9.30 -31.67 -11.57
CA ASP A 169 8.39 -31.86 -10.43
C ASP A 169 6.94 -31.54 -10.82
N LEU A 170 6.00 -32.35 -10.36
CA LEU A 170 4.57 -32.18 -10.62
C LEU A 170 3.94 -31.30 -9.53
N ILE A 171 3.18 -30.29 -9.93
CA ILE A 171 2.41 -29.41 -9.07
C ILE A 171 0.92 -29.69 -9.25
N LYS A 172 0.18 -29.82 -8.15
CA LYS A 172 -1.29 -29.77 -8.11
C LYS A 172 -1.70 -28.62 -7.19
N ALA A 173 -2.51 -27.69 -7.68
CA ALA A 173 -3.20 -26.72 -6.83
C ALA A 173 -4.62 -27.21 -6.53
N SER A 174 -5.09 -27.09 -5.29
CA SER A 174 -6.48 -27.36 -4.90
C SER A 174 -7.21 -26.04 -4.69
N HIS A 175 -8.31 -25.88 -5.44
CA HIS A 175 -9.25 -24.78 -5.25
C HIS A 175 -9.91 -24.86 -3.86
N ASP A 176 -10.56 -25.98 -3.55
CA ASP A 176 -11.42 -26.06 -2.36
C ASP A 176 -10.64 -26.01 -1.03
N ASP A 177 -9.43 -26.57 -1.02
CA ASP A 177 -8.61 -26.63 0.20
C ASP A 177 -7.67 -25.44 0.35
N CYS A 178 -7.56 -24.58 -0.67
CA CYS A 178 -6.53 -23.54 -0.77
C CYS A 178 -5.12 -24.10 -0.51
N LYS A 179 -4.72 -25.18 -1.20
CA LYS A 179 -3.41 -25.86 -1.00
C LYS A 179 -2.65 -26.09 -2.29
N ILE A 180 -1.33 -26.06 -2.21
CA ILE A 180 -0.43 -26.48 -3.29
C ILE A 180 0.27 -27.75 -2.87
N PHE A 181 0.20 -28.77 -3.73
CA PHE A 181 0.85 -30.05 -3.56
C PHE A 181 2.00 -30.14 -4.56
N LYS A 182 3.23 -30.24 -4.04
CA LYS A 182 4.43 -30.43 -4.85
C LYS A 182 4.93 -31.86 -4.73
N PHE A 183 4.99 -32.55 -5.86
CA PHE A 183 5.45 -33.93 -5.98
C PHE A 183 6.84 -33.94 -6.61
N PHE A 184 7.84 -34.24 -5.77
CA PHE A 184 9.23 -34.32 -6.20
C PHE A 184 9.47 -35.54 -7.08
N PHE A 185 9.88 -35.32 -8.33
CA PHE A 185 10.05 -36.41 -9.29
C PHE A 185 11.23 -37.31 -8.92
N PHE A 186 12.31 -36.74 -8.38
CA PHE A 186 13.48 -37.51 -7.93
C PHE A 186 13.22 -38.38 -6.69
N ASN A 187 12.23 -38.02 -5.88
CA ASN A 187 11.80 -38.79 -4.69
C ASN A 187 10.64 -39.74 -5.00
N LYS A 188 10.36 -39.99 -6.28
CA LYS A 188 9.33 -40.94 -6.70
C LYS A 188 9.60 -42.32 -6.06
N PRO A 189 8.61 -42.89 -5.33
CA PRO A 189 8.77 -44.22 -4.73
C PRO A 189 8.87 -45.28 -5.83
N LYS A 190 9.79 -46.26 -5.64
CA LYS A 190 10.13 -47.29 -6.63
C LYS A 190 9.24 -48.55 -6.59
N ASN A 191 8.29 -48.64 -5.66
CA ASN A 191 7.37 -49.78 -5.46
C ASN A 191 6.23 -49.37 -4.53
N THR A 192 4.96 -49.53 -4.97
CA THR A 192 3.65 -49.56 -4.24
C THR A 192 3.45 -48.69 -2.98
N ALA A 193 4.32 -47.73 -2.72
CA ALA A 193 4.25 -46.81 -1.62
C ALA A 193 3.64 -45.50 -2.10
N SER A 194 2.79 -44.94 -1.24
CA SER A 194 2.23 -43.59 -1.33
C SER A 194 3.26 -42.55 -1.81
N TRP A 195 3.00 -41.85 -2.92
CA TRP A 195 3.80 -40.69 -3.30
C TRP A 195 3.31 -39.49 -2.48
N LYS A 196 4.10 -39.12 -1.47
CA LYS A 196 3.75 -38.06 -0.53
C LYS A 196 4.17 -36.70 -1.09
N PRO A 197 3.24 -35.74 -1.25
CA PRO A 197 3.59 -34.39 -1.64
C PRO A 197 4.19 -33.62 -0.46
N GLN A 198 4.95 -32.59 -0.78
CA GLN A 198 5.10 -31.46 0.11
C GLN A 198 3.87 -30.55 -0.04
N ILE A 199 3.21 -30.26 1.08
CA ILE A 199 1.97 -29.48 1.11
C ILE A 199 2.32 -28.06 1.53
N TYR A 200 1.81 -27.10 0.78
CA TYR A 200 1.87 -25.68 1.10
C TYR A 200 0.46 -25.15 1.24
N ASP A 201 0.15 -24.58 2.41
CA ASP A 201 -1.13 -23.92 2.63
C ASP A 201 -1.10 -22.54 1.96
N ILE A 202 -2.08 -22.27 1.10
CA ILE A 202 -2.33 -20.93 0.58
C ILE A 202 -3.21 -20.25 1.63
N ASN A 203 -2.66 -19.30 2.37
CA ASN A 203 -3.40 -18.59 3.40
C ASN A 203 -4.37 -17.56 2.77
N VAL A 204 -5.49 -18.04 2.23
CA VAL A 204 -6.54 -17.23 1.56
C VAL A 204 -7.67 -16.88 2.54
N HIS A 205 -7.66 -17.42 3.76
CA HIS A 205 -8.79 -17.37 4.69
C HIS A 205 -9.16 -15.94 5.14
N GLU A 206 -8.18 -15.01 5.19
CA GLU A 206 -8.43 -13.58 5.46
C GLU A 206 -8.86 -12.77 4.22
N ILE A 207 -8.53 -13.23 3.00
CA ILE A 207 -8.95 -12.63 1.72
C ILE A 207 -10.46 -12.86 1.53
N LEU A 208 -10.93 -14.06 1.89
CA LEU A 208 -12.31 -14.52 1.77
C LEU A 208 -13.20 -14.03 2.94
N ASN A 209 -12.90 -12.87 3.54
CA ASN A 209 -13.67 -12.24 4.63
C ASN A 209 -15.14 -11.96 4.22
N LYS A 210 -15.95 -13.03 4.16
CA LYS A 210 -17.36 -13.15 3.76
C LYS A 210 -17.81 -12.51 2.42
N GLN A 211 -16.95 -11.80 1.69
CA GLN A 211 -17.31 -11.05 0.47
C GLN A 211 -16.76 -11.63 -0.83
N TYR A 212 -15.69 -12.41 -0.74
CA TYR A 212 -15.04 -13.03 -1.89
C TYR A 212 -15.24 -14.55 -1.85
N TYR A 213 -15.36 -15.18 -3.02
CA TYR A 213 -15.35 -16.62 -3.18
C TYR A 213 -14.24 -17.00 -4.16
N LEU A 214 -13.58 -18.12 -3.90
CA LEU A 214 -12.64 -18.68 -4.86
C LEU A 214 -13.42 -19.16 -6.09
N LEU A 215 -12.90 -18.83 -7.27
CA LEU A 215 -13.52 -19.17 -8.55
C LEU A 215 -12.78 -20.31 -9.24
N ASP A 216 -11.45 -20.21 -9.31
CA ASP A 216 -10.63 -21.16 -10.09
C ASP A 216 -9.13 -21.03 -9.77
N CYS A 217 -8.33 -22.02 -10.15
CA CYS A 217 -6.87 -21.95 -10.11
C CYS A 217 -6.22 -22.57 -11.35
N PHE A 218 -5.14 -21.96 -11.83
CA PHE A 218 -4.46 -22.35 -13.06
C PHE A 218 -2.94 -22.39 -12.88
N VAL A 219 -2.32 -23.53 -13.17
CA VAL A 219 -0.86 -23.66 -13.18
C VAL A 219 -0.35 -23.48 -14.62
N CYS A 220 0.50 -22.47 -14.84
CA CYS A 220 1.16 -22.22 -16.12
C CYS A 220 2.66 -22.07 -15.90
N GLN A 221 3.43 -23.06 -16.36
CA GLN A 221 4.89 -23.12 -16.14
C GLN A 221 5.23 -22.95 -14.64
N THR A 222 6.06 -21.97 -14.29
CA THR A 222 6.48 -21.69 -12.90
C THR A 222 5.51 -20.80 -12.13
N LYS A 223 4.33 -20.48 -12.68
CA LYS A 223 3.38 -19.54 -12.09
C LYS A 223 2.04 -20.22 -11.80
N LEU A 224 1.44 -19.86 -10.67
CA LEU A 224 0.08 -20.25 -10.29
C LEU A 224 -0.81 -19.00 -10.28
N PHE A 225 -1.90 -19.02 -11.03
CA PHE A 225 -2.91 -17.97 -11.06
C PHE A 225 -4.15 -18.44 -10.30
N LEU A 226 -4.58 -17.66 -9.32
CA LEU A 226 -5.70 -17.97 -8.44
C LEU A 226 -6.77 -16.90 -8.61
N PHE A 227 -7.94 -17.27 -9.12
CA PHE A 227 -9.04 -16.37 -9.44
C PHE A 227 -10.00 -16.28 -8.26
N VAL A 228 -10.25 -15.05 -7.80
CA VAL A 228 -11.06 -14.74 -6.62
C VAL A 228 -12.16 -13.76 -7.03
N GLY A 229 -13.42 -14.15 -6.88
CA GLY A 229 -14.59 -13.39 -7.30
C GLY A 229 -15.24 -12.60 -6.18
N GLN A 230 -15.69 -11.38 -6.49
CA GLN A 230 -16.67 -10.59 -5.74
C GLN A 230 -17.86 -10.29 -6.65
N SER A 231 -19.03 -10.00 -6.09
CA SER A 231 -20.30 -9.76 -6.81
C SER A 231 -20.26 -8.97 -8.14
N THR A 232 -19.26 -8.11 -8.40
CA THR A 232 -19.08 -7.40 -9.68
C THR A 232 -17.64 -7.36 -10.23
N LYS A 233 -16.65 -7.95 -9.54
CA LYS A 233 -15.22 -7.83 -9.90
C LYS A 233 -14.49 -9.13 -9.59
N THR A 234 -13.54 -9.50 -10.44
CA THR A 234 -12.68 -10.67 -10.22
C THR A 234 -11.24 -10.21 -10.06
N VAL A 235 -10.55 -10.78 -9.10
CA VAL A 235 -9.15 -10.53 -8.80
C VAL A 235 -8.36 -11.81 -9.06
N THR A 236 -7.29 -11.73 -9.84
CA THR A 236 -6.38 -12.85 -10.04
C THR A 236 -5.11 -12.62 -9.24
N LEU A 237 -4.71 -13.60 -8.43
CA LEU A 237 -3.48 -13.61 -7.66
C LEU A 237 -2.46 -14.52 -8.37
N GLN A 238 -1.29 -14.01 -8.68
CA GLN A 238 -0.19 -14.79 -9.24
C GLN A 238 0.81 -15.14 -8.14
N PHE A 239 1.12 -16.41 -8.02
CA PHE A 239 2.18 -16.95 -7.18
C PHE A 239 3.32 -17.46 -8.04
N ASP A 240 4.56 -17.26 -7.57
CA ASP A 240 5.72 -17.96 -8.08
C ASP A 240 5.83 -19.33 -7.39
N LEU A 241 5.75 -20.41 -8.16
CA LEU A 241 5.78 -21.78 -7.64
C LEU A 241 7.18 -22.26 -7.23
N SER A 242 8.24 -21.54 -7.62
CA SER A 242 9.61 -21.86 -7.21
C SER A 242 9.89 -21.34 -5.81
N THR A 243 9.44 -20.11 -5.51
CA THR A 243 9.58 -19.47 -4.20
C THR A 243 8.37 -19.67 -3.28
N MET A 244 7.23 -20.12 -3.83
CA MET A 244 5.93 -20.20 -3.17
C MET A 244 5.45 -18.86 -2.59
N THR A 245 5.83 -17.75 -3.24
CA THR A 245 5.46 -16.40 -2.81
C THR A 245 4.45 -15.77 -3.77
N LEU A 246 3.60 -14.88 -3.22
CA LEU A 246 2.69 -14.08 -4.05
C LEU A 246 3.51 -13.03 -4.80
N ASP A 247 3.52 -13.12 -6.12
CA ASP A 247 4.25 -12.21 -7.01
C ASP A 247 3.42 -10.95 -7.31
N ARG A 248 2.18 -11.15 -7.79
CA ARG A 248 1.38 -10.10 -8.45
C ARG A 248 -0.12 -10.30 -8.24
N GLN A 249 -0.87 -9.23 -8.47
CA GLN A 249 -2.33 -9.23 -8.52
C GLN A 249 -2.80 -8.55 -9.80
N TYR A 250 -3.85 -9.08 -10.42
CA TYR A 250 -4.50 -8.53 -11.60
C TYR A 250 -5.98 -8.29 -11.33
N ASN A 251 -6.54 -7.21 -11.87
CA ASN A 251 -7.95 -6.88 -11.72
C ASN A 251 -8.68 -7.12 -13.05
N LEU A 252 -9.72 -7.95 -13.01
CA LEU A 252 -10.57 -8.32 -14.13
C LEU A 252 -11.97 -7.72 -13.93
N ASP A 253 -12.50 -7.12 -15.00
CA ASP A 253 -13.85 -6.57 -14.99
C ASP A 253 -14.88 -7.67 -15.26
N GLY A 254 -15.84 -7.84 -14.35
CA GLY A 254 -16.95 -8.77 -14.47
C GLY A 254 -16.85 -10.01 -13.57
N THR A 255 -17.90 -10.82 -13.63
CA THR A 255 -18.03 -12.09 -12.89
C THR A 255 -18.20 -13.23 -13.90
N ALA A 256 -17.18 -14.07 -14.04
CA ALA A 256 -17.25 -15.33 -14.78
C ALA A 256 -16.82 -16.48 -13.88
N PHE A 257 -17.40 -17.65 -14.09
CA PHE A 257 -17.19 -18.84 -13.24
C PHE A 257 -15.82 -19.50 -13.45
N CYS A 258 -15.07 -19.16 -14.51
CA CYS A 258 -13.80 -19.81 -14.84
C CYS A 258 -13.01 -18.97 -15.86
N SER A 259 -11.68 -19.03 -15.80
CA SER A 259 -10.79 -18.58 -16.88
C SER A 259 -10.60 -19.72 -17.87
N GLU A 260 -10.97 -19.52 -19.14
CA GLU A 260 -10.99 -20.62 -20.11
C GLU A 260 -9.59 -21.02 -20.60
N CYS A 261 -8.64 -20.07 -20.61
CA CYS A 261 -7.25 -20.28 -21.02
C CYS A 261 -6.32 -19.23 -20.41
N ASN A 262 -5.08 -19.62 -20.15
CA ASN A 262 -4.01 -18.76 -19.62
C ASN A 262 -2.70 -19.09 -20.33
N VAL A 263 -2.03 -18.08 -20.86
CA VAL A 263 -0.76 -18.26 -21.57
C VAL A 263 0.21 -17.15 -21.19
N ILE A 264 1.48 -17.52 -21.14
CA ILE A 264 2.59 -16.63 -20.86
C ILE A 264 3.50 -16.60 -22.09
N ASN A 265 3.94 -15.41 -22.51
CA ASN A 265 4.89 -15.29 -23.63
C ASN A 265 6.27 -15.89 -23.27
N LYS A 266 7.13 -16.10 -24.27
CA LYS A 266 8.46 -16.70 -24.06
C LYS A 266 9.25 -16.04 -22.92
N ASN A 267 9.24 -14.70 -22.88
CA ASN A 267 10.03 -13.91 -21.93
C ASN A 267 9.39 -13.75 -20.54
N GLN A 268 8.21 -14.35 -20.28
CA GLN A 268 7.42 -14.17 -19.05
C GLN A 268 7.13 -12.70 -18.68
N THR A 269 6.99 -11.84 -19.68
CA THR A 269 6.69 -10.42 -19.51
C THR A 269 5.21 -10.10 -19.72
N LEU A 270 4.49 -10.96 -20.45
CA LEU A 270 3.10 -10.82 -20.82
C LEU A 270 2.30 -12.05 -20.41
N TRP A 271 1.12 -11.81 -19.85
CA TRP A 271 0.14 -12.85 -19.54
C TRP A 271 -1.16 -12.54 -20.26
N ALA A 272 -1.67 -13.50 -21.02
CA ALA A 272 -2.97 -13.41 -21.68
C ALA A 272 -3.93 -14.42 -21.04
N THR A 273 -5.16 -13.97 -20.80
CA THR A 273 -6.22 -14.80 -20.24
C THR A 273 -7.56 -14.49 -20.91
N LYS A 274 -8.33 -15.52 -21.22
CA LYS A 274 -9.74 -15.36 -21.61
C LYS A 274 -10.62 -15.41 -20.38
N PHE A 275 -11.34 -14.32 -20.14
CA PHE A 275 -12.25 -14.18 -19.02
C PHE A 275 -13.58 -13.60 -19.51
N ALA A 276 -14.66 -14.38 -19.35
CA ALA A 276 -15.96 -14.10 -19.95
C ALA A 276 -15.88 -13.98 -21.48
N ASP A 277 -16.43 -12.90 -22.06
CA ASP A 277 -16.49 -12.61 -23.50
C ASP A 277 -15.26 -11.82 -24.01
N LYS A 278 -14.20 -11.69 -23.20
CA LYS A 278 -12.98 -10.93 -23.55
C LYS A 278 -11.68 -11.68 -23.28
N ILE A 279 -10.70 -11.35 -24.10
CA ILE A 279 -9.30 -11.68 -23.87
C ILE A 279 -8.61 -10.47 -23.24
N TYR A 280 -7.96 -10.68 -22.11
CA TYR A 280 -7.20 -9.67 -21.38
C TYR A 280 -5.71 -9.97 -21.51
N ILE A 281 -4.92 -8.93 -21.80
CA ILE A 281 -3.47 -9.04 -21.88
C ILE A 281 -2.86 -8.10 -20.84
N PHE A 282 -2.09 -8.66 -19.91
CA PHE A 282 -1.44 -7.95 -18.82
C PHE A 282 0.07 -7.98 -18.94
N SER A 283 0.72 -6.93 -18.43
CA SER A 283 2.15 -6.93 -18.13
C SER A 283 2.37 -7.67 -16.82
N MET A 284 3.18 -8.73 -16.84
CA MET A 284 3.54 -9.48 -15.63
C MET A 284 4.52 -8.73 -14.73
N GLU A 285 5.36 -7.86 -15.30
CA GLU A 285 6.29 -7.04 -14.53
C GLU A 285 5.54 -6.03 -13.66
N SER A 286 4.60 -5.30 -14.26
CA SER A 286 3.89 -4.17 -13.62
C SER A 286 2.50 -4.50 -13.07
N GLY A 287 1.91 -5.64 -13.45
CA GLY A 287 0.51 -5.99 -13.14
C GLY A 287 -0.52 -5.19 -13.95
N MET A 288 -0.10 -4.30 -14.86
CA MET A 288 -1.00 -3.42 -15.60
C MET A 288 -1.68 -4.13 -16.77
N LEU A 289 -2.97 -3.84 -16.97
CA LEU A 289 -3.68 -4.22 -18.18
C LEU A 289 -3.10 -3.44 -19.37
N ILE A 290 -2.60 -4.17 -20.37
CA ILE A 290 -2.07 -3.59 -21.61
C ILE A 290 -3.21 -3.40 -22.60
N SER A 291 -4.03 -4.44 -22.78
CA SER A 291 -5.06 -4.43 -23.80
C SER A 291 -6.17 -5.43 -23.53
N LYS A 292 -7.31 -5.22 -24.18
CA LYS A 292 -8.54 -6.01 -24.02
C LYS A 292 -9.18 -6.20 -25.40
N TYR A 293 -9.44 -7.44 -25.77
CA TYR A 293 -10.06 -7.80 -27.05
C TYR A 293 -11.43 -8.46 -26.83
N PRO A 294 -12.51 -7.97 -27.47
CA PRO A 294 -13.80 -8.62 -27.43
C PRO A 294 -13.82 -9.82 -28.38
N ASP A 295 -14.00 -11.03 -27.83
CA ASP A 295 -14.03 -12.27 -28.61
C ASP A 295 -15.46 -12.67 -29.01
N GLY A 296 -16.46 -12.25 -28.23
CA GLY A 296 -17.89 -12.42 -28.54
C GLY A 296 -18.42 -13.85 -28.45
N ASN A 297 -17.54 -14.85 -28.34
CA ASN A 297 -17.87 -16.27 -28.16
C ASN A 297 -17.58 -16.75 -26.73
N TYR A 298 -18.48 -17.57 -26.19
CA TYR A 298 -18.34 -18.23 -24.87
C TYR A 298 -17.67 -19.62 -24.95
N THR A 299 -17.07 -19.98 -26.08
CA THR A 299 -16.38 -21.26 -26.28
C THR A 299 -14.90 -21.14 -25.91
N PRO A 300 -14.26 -22.17 -25.32
CA PRO A 300 -12.85 -22.13 -24.98
C PRO A 300 -11.98 -21.84 -26.20
N VAL A 301 -11.18 -20.78 -26.14
CA VAL A 301 -10.29 -20.35 -27.23
C VAL A 301 -8.88 -20.84 -26.96
N GLU A 302 -8.27 -21.52 -27.94
CA GLU A 302 -6.84 -21.77 -27.93
C GLU A 302 -6.10 -20.43 -28.11
N LEU A 303 -5.28 -20.08 -27.11
CA LEU A 303 -4.43 -18.89 -27.11
C LEU A 303 -2.98 -19.35 -27.14
N GLU A 304 -2.16 -18.75 -28.01
CA GLU A 304 -0.72 -19.00 -28.02
C GLU A 304 0.05 -17.73 -28.37
N PHE A 305 1.10 -17.42 -27.60
CA PHE A 305 2.00 -16.31 -27.91
C PHE A 305 3.04 -16.74 -28.92
N ILE A 306 3.39 -15.85 -29.85
CA ILE A 306 4.46 -16.05 -30.82
C ILE A 306 5.41 -14.87 -30.79
N THR A 307 6.69 -15.16 -30.67
CA THR A 307 7.77 -14.18 -30.83
C THR A 307 8.29 -14.24 -32.28
N LEU A 308 8.19 -13.12 -33.00
CA LEU A 308 8.73 -12.96 -34.36
C LEU A 308 10.26 -12.75 -34.33
N GLU A 309 10.97 -12.97 -35.46
CA GLU A 309 12.43 -12.81 -35.58
C GLU A 309 12.91 -11.41 -35.20
N ASN A 310 12.05 -10.40 -35.34
CA ASN A 310 12.34 -9.02 -34.95
C ASN A 310 12.20 -8.77 -33.43
N GLY A 311 11.83 -9.79 -32.64
CA GLY A 311 11.61 -9.74 -31.20
C GLY A 311 10.24 -9.19 -30.77
N SER A 312 9.33 -8.93 -31.70
CA SER A 312 7.95 -8.54 -31.37
C SER A 312 7.11 -9.75 -30.99
N GLU A 313 6.17 -9.54 -30.08
CA GLU A 313 5.26 -10.57 -29.60
C GLU A 313 3.91 -10.42 -30.29
N GLY A 314 3.31 -11.54 -30.67
CA GLY A 314 1.97 -11.69 -31.22
C GLY A 314 1.16 -12.68 -30.40
N LEU A 315 -0.16 -12.53 -30.38
CA LEU A 315 -1.08 -13.50 -29.77
C LEU A 315 -1.96 -14.10 -30.87
N ILE A 316 -1.91 -15.41 -31.04
CA ILE A 316 -2.87 -16.15 -31.87
C ILE A 316 -4.10 -16.46 -31.02
N ILE A 317 -5.27 -16.24 -31.63
CA ILE A 317 -6.57 -16.61 -31.06
C ILE A 317 -7.33 -17.55 -32.02
N GLU A 318 -8.26 -18.33 -31.45
CA GLU A 318 -9.13 -19.25 -32.19
C GLU A 318 -9.89 -18.52 -33.32
N GLY A 319 -10.02 -19.18 -34.47
CA GLY A 319 -10.47 -18.55 -35.72
C GLY A 319 -9.32 -18.04 -36.61
N ASN A 320 -8.08 -18.44 -36.32
CA ASN A 320 -6.86 -18.09 -37.05
C ASN A 320 -6.66 -16.57 -37.11
N LYS A 321 -6.78 -15.86 -35.99
CA LYS A 321 -6.48 -14.43 -35.95
C LYS A 321 -5.20 -14.16 -35.18
N PHE A 322 -4.36 -13.31 -35.75
CA PHE A 322 -3.16 -12.79 -35.11
C PHE A 322 -3.45 -11.40 -34.54
N ILE A 323 -3.18 -11.22 -33.25
CA ILE A 323 -3.41 -9.98 -32.51
C ILE A 323 -2.08 -9.45 -32.02
N ASP A 324 -1.82 -8.16 -32.27
CA ASP A 324 -0.73 -7.46 -31.59
C ASP A 324 -1.15 -7.21 -30.12
N PRO A 325 -0.41 -7.72 -29.13
CA PRO A 325 -0.71 -7.55 -27.71
C PRO A 325 -0.87 -6.09 -27.28
N TYR A 326 -0.19 -5.16 -27.98
CA TYR A 326 -0.21 -3.73 -27.73
C TYR A 326 -1.21 -2.97 -28.61
N GLN A 327 -1.78 -3.60 -29.65
CA GLN A 327 -2.76 -3.00 -30.58
C GLN A 327 -3.84 -4.02 -30.99
N PRO A 328 -4.74 -4.42 -30.09
CA PRO A 328 -5.65 -5.52 -30.37
C PRO A 328 -6.75 -5.20 -31.38
N SER A 329 -6.96 -3.93 -31.75
CA SER A 329 -7.98 -3.54 -32.74
C SER A 329 -7.68 -4.03 -34.16
N ASP A 330 -6.42 -4.35 -34.46
CA ASP A 330 -5.94 -4.68 -35.79
C ASP A 330 -5.66 -6.20 -35.90
N ALA A 331 -6.66 -7.02 -35.59
CA ALA A 331 -6.55 -8.46 -35.75
C ALA A 331 -6.38 -8.82 -37.24
N ILE A 332 -5.35 -9.61 -37.55
CA ILE A 332 -5.03 -10.09 -38.90
C ILE A 332 -5.54 -11.51 -39.06
N ASP A 333 -6.33 -11.77 -40.10
CA ASP A 333 -6.72 -13.14 -40.46
C ASP A 333 -5.50 -13.90 -41.02
N ILE A 334 -5.14 -14.98 -40.34
CA ILE A 334 -4.12 -15.94 -40.74
C ILE A 334 -4.77 -16.94 -41.71
N THR A 335 -4.19 -17.07 -42.90
CA THR A 335 -4.68 -18.00 -43.94
C THR A 335 -4.39 -19.47 -43.64
N GLU A 336 -3.47 -19.72 -42.72
CA GLU A 336 -3.03 -21.06 -42.33
C GLU A 336 -3.95 -21.64 -41.25
N ILE A 337 -4.44 -22.86 -41.48
CA ILE A 337 -5.34 -23.53 -40.53
C ILE A 337 -4.49 -24.08 -39.39
N ILE A 338 -4.57 -23.47 -38.21
CA ILE A 338 -3.97 -23.98 -36.99
C ILE A 338 -5.02 -24.88 -36.34
N ASP A 339 -4.64 -26.11 -36.04
CA ASP A 339 -5.50 -27.10 -35.41
C ASP A 339 -4.68 -28.10 -34.59
N ASN A 340 -5.35 -29.09 -34.01
CA ASN A 340 -4.71 -30.13 -33.20
C ASN A 340 -3.61 -30.93 -33.93
N LYS A 341 -3.56 -30.93 -35.27
CA LYS A 341 -2.55 -31.63 -36.09
C LYS A 341 -1.54 -30.67 -36.74
N ASN A 342 -1.73 -29.37 -36.52
CA ASN A 342 -0.88 -28.31 -37.05
C ASN A 342 -0.75 -27.18 -36.02
N VAL A 343 0.30 -27.25 -35.21
CA VAL A 343 0.52 -26.36 -34.06
C VAL A 343 1.70 -25.44 -34.32
N ILE A 344 1.65 -24.21 -33.81
CA ILE A 344 2.74 -23.24 -33.89
C ILE A 344 3.34 -23.04 -32.50
N THR A 345 4.66 -23.13 -32.37
CA THR A 345 5.38 -22.89 -31.10
C THR A 345 5.62 -21.40 -30.85
N LYS A 346 6.05 -21.04 -29.63
CA LYS A 346 6.32 -19.64 -29.27
C LYS A 346 7.45 -19.02 -30.08
N LEU A 347 8.32 -19.83 -30.68
CA LEU A 347 9.40 -19.39 -31.58
C LEU A 347 8.97 -19.26 -33.05
N ASN A 348 7.67 -19.21 -33.33
CA ASN A 348 7.14 -19.16 -34.70
C ASN A 348 7.58 -20.37 -35.56
N ARG A 349 7.59 -21.56 -34.96
CA ARG A 349 7.94 -22.82 -35.63
C ARG A 349 6.69 -23.68 -35.78
N LYS A 350 6.48 -24.22 -36.97
CA LYS A 350 5.31 -25.03 -37.29
C LYS A 350 5.62 -26.50 -37.07
N VAL A 351 4.84 -27.17 -36.23
CA VAL A 351 4.88 -28.62 -36.04
C VAL A 351 3.60 -29.21 -36.62
N TYR A 352 3.74 -30.01 -37.67
CA TYR A 352 2.60 -30.52 -38.43
C TYR A 352 2.80 -31.96 -38.89
N ILE A 353 1.72 -32.60 -39.30
CA ILE A 353 1.73 -33.95 -39.88
C ILE A 353 1.84 -33.86 -41.40
N ASP A 354 2.87 -34.48 -41.98
CA ASP A 354 3.04 -34.53 -43.43
C ASP A 354 2.12 -35.57 -44.11
N LYS A 355 2.17 -35.64 -45.44
CA LYS A 355 1.37 -36.61 -46.23
C LYS A 355 1.73 -38.08 -45.93
N ASN A 356 2.90 -38.32 -45.36
CA ASN A 356 3.40 -39.64 -44.99
C ASN A 356 3.14 -39.94 -43.50
N TYR A 357 2.31 -39.12 -42.83
CA TYR A 357 1.95 -39.26 -41.43
C TYR A 357 3.13 -39.14 -40.44
N ASN A 358 4.13 -38.35 -40.78
CA ASN A 358 5.25 -38.05 -39.90
C ASN A 358 5.13 -36.63 -39.34
N VAL A 359 5.63 -36.46 -38.12
CA VAL A 359 5.78 -35.13 -37.52
C VAL A 359 6.92 -34.42 -38.22
N CYS A 360 6.66 -33.21 -38.71
CA CYS A 360 7.61 -32.37 -39.40
C CYS A 360 7.66 -30.99 -38.75
N VAL A 361 8.85 -30.40 -38.74
CA VAL A 361 9.07 -29.01 -38.34
C VAL A 361 9.35 -28.18 -39.58
N ALA A 362 8.69 -27.03 -39.69
CA ALA A 362 8.94 -26.03 -40.72
C ALA A 362 8.92 -24.62 -40.12
N GLY A 363 9.28 -23.62 -40.94
CA GLY A 363 8.99 -22.23 -40.60
C GLY A 363 7.49 -22.04 -40.36
N GLY A 364 7.14 -21.26 -39.34
CA GLY A 364 5.77 -20.92 -38.98
C GLY A 364 5.18 -19.87 -39.91
N LEU A 365 4.58 -18.87 -39.30
CA LEU A 365 3.88 -17.80 -40.00
C LEU A 365 4.87 -16.90 -40.76
N ASP A 366 4.53 -16.56 -42.01
CA ASP A 366 5.33 -15.64 -42.84
C ASP A 366 5.36 -14.24 -42.24
N GLU A 367 6.44 -13.91 -41.56
CA GLU A 367 6.64 -12.63 -40.87
C GLU A 367 6.42 -11.42 -41.76
N ASN A 368 6.66 -11.53 -43.08
CA ASN A 368 6.44 -10.42 -44.00
C ASN A 368 4.96 -10.02 -44.13
N LYS A 369 4.03 -10.94 -43.87
CA LYS A 369 2.59 -10.66 -43.81
C LYS A 369 2.19 -9.92 -42.52
N PHE A 370 2.95 -10.11 -41.44
CA PHE A 370 2.73 -9.46 -40.14
C PHE A 370 3.58 -8.19 -39.96
N GLN A 371 4.63 -8.01 -40.78
CA GLN A 371 5.56 -6.88 -40.71
C GLN A 371 4.99 -5.51 -41.13
N LEU A 372 3.69 -5.38 -41.38
CA LEU A 372 3.05 -4.08 -41.50
C LEU A 372 1.67 -4.06 -40.84
N ASN A 373 1.64 -4.00 -39.51
CA ASN A 373 0.55 -3.30 -38.84
C ASN A 373 0.64 -1.79 -39.18
N LYS A 374 -0.03 -1.48 -40.28
CA LYS A 374 -0.69 -0.27 -40.81
C LYS A 374 -0.43 1.15 -40.25
N THR A 375 0.38 1.43 -39.22
CA THR A 375 0.42 2.80 -38.65
C THR A 375 1.79 3.39 -38.33
N SER A 376 2.80 2.58 -37.95
CA SER A 376 4.07 3.10 -37.42
C SER A 376 5.24 3.06 -38.40
N ILE A 377 5.92 4.20 -38.54
CA ILE A 377 7.16 4.32 -39.30
C ILE A 377 8.43 4.07 -38.45
N TYR A 378 8.28 3.87 -37.14
CA TYR A 378 9.37 3.75 -36.16
C TYR A 378 9.84 2.30 -35.96
N THR A 379 9.84 1.53 -37.05
CA THR A 379 10.10 0.09 -37.05
C THR A 379 11.51 -0.24 -37.56
N LEU A 380 12.03 -1.40 -37.16
CA LEU A 380 13.34 -1.89 -37.60
C LEU A 380 13.45 -2.06 -39.15
N PRO A 381 12.41 -2.54 -39.88
CA PRO A 381 12.45 -2.62 -41.34
C PRO A 381 12.67 -1.26 -42.02
N ILE A 382 12.01 -0.19 -41.56
CA ILE A 382 12.19 1.15 -42.12
C ILE A 382 13.59 1.69 -41.80
N LEU A 383 14.10 1.43 -40.59
CA LEU A 383 15.49 1.73 -40.25
C LEU A 383 16.47 1.03 -41.20
N LYS A 384 16.32 -0.28 -41.43
CA LYS A 384 17.16 -1.04 -42.38
C LYS A 384 17.05 -0.49 -43.80
N PHE A 385 15.85 -0.12 -44.23
CA PHE A 385 15.64 0.46 -45.56
C PHE A 385 16.37 1.80 -45.74
N ILE A 386 16.31 2.69 -44.75
CA ILE A 386 17.05 3.96 -44.76
C ILE A 386 18.56 3.69 -44.71
N GLN A 387 19.04 2.74 -43.91
CA GLN A 387 20.45 2.35 -43.88
C GLN A 387 20.94 1.91 -45.26
N GLU A 388 20.17 1.09 -45.97
CA GLU A 388 20.52 0.67 -47.34
C GLU A 388 20.57 1.85 -48.30
N MET A 389 19.66 2.82 -48.18
CA MET A 389 19.72 4.06 -48.95
C MET A 389 20.97 4.90 -48.62
N LEU A 390 21.36 5.00 -47.35
CA LEU A 390 22.57 5.73 -46.93
C LEU A 390 23.86 5.02 -47.40
N LYS A 391 23.92 3.68 -47.30
CA LYS A 391 25.04 2.87 -47.84
C LYS A 391 25.15 3.00 -49.36
N ASP A 392 24.03 3.03 -50.06
CA ASP A 392 23.97 3.28 -51.50
C ASP A 392 24.63 4.62 -51.85
N ILE A 393 24.33 5.70 -51.10
CA ILE A 393 24.94 7.02 -51.30
C ILE A 393 26.45 6.98 -51.03
N ILE A 394 26.88 6.32 -49.95
CA ILE A 394 28.31 6.18 -49.60
C ILE A 394 29.08 5.44 -50.70
N ASN A 395 28.52 4.35 -51.23
CA ASN A 395 29.21 3.46 -52.16
C ASN A 395 29.22 4.00 -53.60
N LYS A 396 28.15 4.68 -54.02
CA LYS A 396 27.95 5.12 -55.42
C LYS A 396 28.28 6.60 -55.66
N GLY A 397 28.46 7.40 -54.60
CA GLY A 397 28.62 8.85 -54.69
C GLY A 397 27.30 9.57 -55.01
N VAL A 398 27.26 10.88 -54.80
CA VAL A 398 26.05 11.69 -55.09
C VAL A 398 25.84 11.74 -56.60
N THR A 399 24.83 11.04 -57.09
CA THR A 399 24.45 11.05 -58.51
C THR A 399 22.98 11.42 -58.64
N TYR A 400 22.70 12.55 -59.31
CA TYR A 400 21.34 12.93 -59.67
C TYR A 400 20.81 11.95 -60.73
N LYS A 401 20.06 10.94 -60.31
CA LYS A 401 19.43 10.00 -61.25
C LYS A 401 18.15 10.60 -61.80
N ASN A 402 18.12 10.83 -63.11
CA ASN A 402 16.86 10.88 -63.85
C ASN A 402 16.28 9.45 -63.90
N ILE A 403 15.03 9.29 -63.46
CA ILE A 403 14.31 8.02 -63.58
C ILE A 403 13.54 8.02 -64.90
N PRO A 404 13.79 7.07 -65.81
CA PRO A 404 12.88 6.82 -66.91
C PRO A 404 11.73 5.92 -66.42
N GLY A 405 10.49 6.41 -66.52
CA GLY A 405 9.32 5.53 -66.61
C GLY A 405 8.50 5.28 -65.34
N SER A 406 8.43 6.20 -64.38
CA SER A 406 7.37 6.20 -63.37
C SER A 406 6.81 7.61 -63.12
N GLU A 407 5.62 7.66 -62.51
CA GLU A 407 4.70 8.78 -62.24
C GLU A 407 5.28 9.93 -61.35
N ILE A 408 6.57 10.24 -61.48
CA ILE A 408 7.29 11.28 -60.72
C ILE A 408 8.18 12.05 -61.71
N ASP A 409 7.84 13.29 -62.03
CA ASP A 409 8.68 14.19 -62.82
C ASP A 409 9.68 14.90 -61.90
N LEU A 410 10.96 14.86 -62.27
CA LEU A 410 12.00 15.71 -61.71
C LEU A 410 12.31 16.84 -62.70
N LYS A 411 12.23 18.10 -62.25
CA LYS A 411 12.58 19.27 -63.06
C LYS A 411 13.69 20.03 -62.37
N ILE A 412 14.72 20.46 -63.13
CA ILE A 412 15.80 21.30 -62.61
C ILE A 412 15.62 22.68 -63.22
N GLU A 413 15.39 23.71 -62.40
CA GLU A 413 15.32 25.12 -62.83
C GLU A 413 16.28 25.93 -61.95
N ASN A 414 17.15 26.76 -62.56
CA ASN A 414 18.10 27.64 -61.88
C ASN A 414 19.03 26.99 -60.83
N GLY A 415 19.32 25.69 -60.95
CA GLY A 415 20.21 24.97 -60.04
C GLY A 415 19.51 24.31 -58.83
N ASP A 416 18.20 24.49 -58.69
CA ASP A 416 17.37 23.81 -57.69
C ASP A 416 16.65 22.59 -58.31
N ILE A 417 16.50 21.51 -57.52
CA ILE A 417 15.86 20.26 -57.95
C ILE A 417 14.41 20.25 -57.46
N PHE A 418 13.47 20.29 -58.39
CA PHE A 418 12.04 20.24 -58.13
C PHE A 418 11.50 18.82 -58.31
N LEU A 419 10.93 18.26 -57.25
CA LEU A 419 10.15 17.02 -57.30
C LEU A 419 8.68 17.34 -57.62
N ARG A 420 8.15 16.77 -58.71
CA ARG A 420 6.73 16.82 -59.08
C ARG A 420 6.18 15.40 -59.09
N LEU A 421 5.29 15.09 -58.15
CA LEU A 421 4.62 13.78 -58.07
C LEU A 421 3.34 13.81 -58.92
N ARG A 422 3.21 12.92 -59.92
CA ARG A 422 2.02 12.76 -60.77
C ARG A 422 1.35 11.40 -60.51
N TYR A 423 0.64 11.26 -59.39
CA TYR A 423 -0.12 10.02 -59.10
C TYR A 423 -1.42 9.95 -59.93
N LYS A 424 -1.68 8.82 -60.61
CA LYS A 424 -2.99 8.53 -61.23
C LYS A 424 -3.73 7.42 -60.49
N PRO A 425 -4.79 7.74 -59.72
CA PRO A 425 -5.83 6.76 -59.44
C PRO A 425 -6.80 6.71 -60.64
N ASN A 426 -7.41 5.54 -60.87
CA ASN A 426 -8.48 5.39 -61.85
C ASN A 426 -9.57 6.45 -61.62
N ASP A 427 -9.85 7.24 -62.66
CA ASP A 427 -10.87 8.28 -62.75
C ASP A 427 -10.78 9.48 -61.78
N ASN A 428 -9.76 10.33 -61.97
CA ASN A 428 -9.88 11.78 -62.25
C ASN A 428 -8.51 12.46 -62.09
N HIS A 429 -8.16 13.32 -63.05
CA HIS A 429 -6.88 14.03 -63.07
C HIS A 429 -6.75 15.04 -61.92
N ARG A 430 -6.08 14.66 -60.81
CA ARG A 430 -5.52 15.61 -59.82
C ARG A 430 -4.01 15.43 -59.70
N SER A 431 -3.25 16.43 -60.12
CA SER A 431 -1.80 16.50 -59.92
C SER A 431 -1.48 17.31 -58.66
N PHE A 432 -0.72 16.75 -57.72
CA PHE A 432 -0.24 17.46 -56.54
C PHE A 432 1.12 18.10 -56.83
N ASN A 433 1.18 19.43 -56.87
CA ASN A 433 2.43 20.18 -56.99
C ASN A 433 2.88 20.64 -55.60
N ARG A 434 3.95 20.04 -55.07
CA ARG A 434 4.68 20.57 -53.91
C ARG A 434 6.10 20.88 -54.37
N ASN A 435 6.50 22.14 -54.31
CA ASN A 435 7.83 22.56 -54.71
C ASN A 435 8.79 22.31 -53.55
N TYR A 436 9.70 21.36 -53.73
CA TYR A 436 10.84 21.16 -52.84
C TYR A 436 12.03 21.91 -53.42
N SER A 437 12.63 22.82 -52.65
CA SER A 437 13.88 23.52 -53.01
C SER A 437 15.04 22.92 -52.23
N TYR A 438 15.19 21.59 -52.28
CA TYR A 438 16.24 20.87 -51.59
C TYR A 438 17.17 20.18 -52.59
N ASN A 439 18.46 20.14 -52.28
CA ASN A 439 19.41 19.30 -53.00
C ASN A 439 19.15 17.83 -52.62
N ILE A 440 18.41 17.11 -53.45
CA ILE A 440 18.01 15.71 -53.18
C ILE A 440 19.16 14.77 -53.52
N LEU A 441 19.44 13.82 -52.63
CA LEU A 441 20.54 12.86 -52.75
C LEU A 441 20.04 11.47 -53.14
N SER A 442 18.91 11.05 -52.57
CA SER A 442 18.28 9.76 -52.84
C SER A 442 16.80 9.83 -52.50
N PHE A 443 16.00 9.09 -53.25
CA PHE A 443 14.60 8.87 -52.92
C PHE A 443 14.20 7.46 -53.36
N LYS A 444 13.36 6.80 -52.56
CA LYS A 444 12.78 5.49 -52.90
C LYS A 444 11.36 5.41 -52.37
N LEU A 445 10.53 4.68 -53.11
CA LEU A 445 9.16 4.37 -52.72
C LEU A 445 9.15 2.99 -52.06
N LEU A 446 8.62 2.91 -50.83
CA LEU A 446 8.45 1.68 -50.07
C LEU A 446 6.97 1.26 -50.13
N ASN A 447 6.71 0.06 -50.64
CA ASN A 447 5.38 -0.56 -50.71
C ASN A 447 4.26 0.29 -51.35
N ASN A 448 4.61 1.21 -52.26
CA ASN A 448 3.70 2.20 -52.87
C ASN A 448 2.97 3.13 -51.88
N GLN A 449 3.35 3.14 -50.61
CA GLN A 449 2.67 3.89 -49.54
C GLN A 449 3.57 4.97 -48.93
N TYR A 450 4.86 4.68 -48.74
CA TYR A 450 5.79 5.61 -48.11
C TYR A 450 6.87 6.07 -49.09
N LEU A 451 6.94 7.38 -49.32
CA LEU A 451 8.03 8.02 -50.05
C LEU A 451 9.09 8.47 -49.06
N ILE A 452 10.28 7.88 -49.16
CA ILE A 452 11.42 8.24 -48.33
C ILE A 452 12.34 9.13 -49.16
N LEU A 453 12.63 10.32 -48.63
CA LEU A 453 13.46 11.34 -49.23
C LEU A 453 14.70 11.57 -48.36
N ILE A 454 15.88 11.51 -48.98
CA ILE A 454 17.15 11.90 -48.36
C ILE A 454 17.68 13.09 -49.16
N HIS A 455 17.77 14.25 -48.53
CA HIS A 455 18.31 15.48 -49.09
C HIS A 455 19.45 16.00 -48.24
N VAL A 456 20.12 17.05 -48.73
CA VAL A 456 21.31 17.58 -48.06
C VAL A 456 21.04 17.93 -46.60
N ASP A 457 19.88 18.50 -46.25
CA ASP A 457 19.60 18.96 -44.90
C ASP A 457 19.00 17.90 -43.95
N GLY A 458 18.60 16.72 -44.43
CA GLY A 458 17.95 15.71 -43.59
C GLY A 458 17.25 14.56 -44.32
N ILE A 459 16.40 13.85 -43.57
CA ILE A 459 15.64 12.69 -44.04
C ILE A 459 14.15 12.91 -43.74
N GLU A 460 13.32 12.77 -44.76
CA GLU A 460 11.87 12.90 -44.68
C GLU A 460 11.16 11.61 -45.11
N ILE A 461 10.06 11.29 -44.42
CA ILE A 461 9.16 10.18 -44.81
C ILE A 461 7.78 10.75 -45.02
N TYR A 462 7.24 10.53 -46.21
CA TYR A 462 5.90 10.93 -46.61
C TYR A 462 5.00 9.72 -46.75
N GLU A 463 3.79 9.83 -46.22
CA GLU A 463 2.71 8.89 -46.51
C GLU A 463 1.87 9.39 -47.68
N ILE A 464 1.66 8.51 -48.65
CA ILE A 464 0.80 8.75 -49.80
C ILE A 464 -0.60 8.27 -49.41
N THR A 465 -1.54 9.22 -49.30
CA THR A 465 -2.97 8.93 -49.11
C THR A 465 -3.74 9.27 -50.38
N GLU A 466 -4.98 8.80 -50.52
CA GLU A 466 -5.82 9.02 -51.72
C GLU A 466 -5.93 10.50 -52.11
N ASP A 467 -5.88 11.42 -51.14
CA ASP A 467 -6.14 12.86 -51.32
C ASP A 467 -4.96 13.80 -51.01
N LYS A 468 -3.83 13.31 -50.49
CA LYS A 468 -2.69 14.18 -50.08
C LYS A 468 -1.40 13.40 -49.78
N LEU A 469 -0.27 14.13 -49.86
CA LEU A 469 1.04 13.69 -49.38
C LEU A 469 1.29 14.30 -47.99
N GLU A 470 1.42 13.47 -46.96
CA GLU A 470 1.59 13.93 -45.58
C GLU A 470 2.96 13.57 -45.01
N CYS A 471 3.64 14.56 -44.42
CA CYS A 471 4.92 14.32 -43.76
C CYS A 471 4.70 13.58 -42.44
N ARG A 472 5.20 12.34 -42.37
CA ARG A 472 5.17 11.48 -41.19
C ARG A 472 6.45 11.59 -40.36
N TYR A 473 7.55 12.03 -40.96
CA TYR A 473 8.86 12.09 -40.33
C TYR A 473 9.71 13.19 -40.93
N TYR A 474 10.38 13.94 -40.07
CA TYR A 474 11.47 14.80 -40.49
C TYR A 474 12.59 14.79 -39.46
N TRP A 475 13.70 14.18 -39.86
CA TRP A 475 14.96 14.22 -39.15
C TRP A 475 15.92 15.19 -39.82
N TYR A 476 16.63 15.96 -38.99
CA TYR A 476 17.44 17.10 -39.39
C TYR A 476 18.77 17.08 -38.64
N ASN A 477 19.84 17.63 -39.22
CA ASN A 477 21.13 17.74 -38.55
C ASN A 477 21.77 19.12 -38.79
N GLU A 478 21.98 19.89 -37.73
CA GLU A 478 22.50 21.27 -37.79
C GLU A 478 23.90 21.40 -38.41
N ILE A 479 24.75 20.39 -38.24
CA ILE A 479 26.10 20.38 -38.80
C ILE A 479 26.00 20.38 -40.33
N ILE A 480 25.02 19.67 -40.86
CA ILE A 480 24.80 19.57 -42.29
C ILE A 480 24.20 20.86 -42.87
N GLU A 481 23.31 21.54 -42.15
CA GLU A 481 22.76 22.83 -42.58
C GLU A 481 23.84 23.93 -42.61
N LYS A 482 24.77 23.92 -41.65
CA LYS A 482 25.93 24.83 -41.67
C LYS A 482 26.82 24.57 -42.89
N LEU A 483 27.02 23.30 -43.22
CA LEU A 483 27.72 22.93 -44.45
C LEU A 483 26.92 23.37 -45.68
N SER A 484 25.59 23.18 -45.69
CA SER A 484 24.69 23.52 -46.80
C SER A 484 24.59 25.03 -47.06
N LYS A 485 24.66 25.87 -46.02
CA LYS A 485 24.74 27.34 -46.15
C LYS A 485 26.01 27.82 -46.87
N GLY A 486 27.13 27.09 -46.74
CA GLY A 486 28.35 27.33 -47.52
C GLY A 486 28.21 27.05 -49.03
N PHE A 487 27.10 26.45 -49.48
CA PHE A 487 26.86 26.11 -50.90
C PHE A 487 26.38 27.32 -51.73
N LYS A 488 25.84 28.37 -51.09
CA LYS A 488 25.32 29.54 -51.79
C LYS A 488 26.41 30.38 -52.48
N ASP A 489 27.68 30.20 -52.09
CA ASP A 489 28.81 31.01 -52.56
C ASP A 489 29.69 30.36 -53.66
N VAL A 490 29.37 29.15 -54.14
CA VAL A 490 30.21 28.42 -55.12
C VAL A 490 29.57 28.39 -56.52
N SER A 491 30.23 28.95 -57.53
CA SER A 491 29.67 29.23 -58.87
C SER A 491 29.86 28.14 -59.93
N GLU A 492 30.51 27.00 -59.64
CA GLU A 492 30.75 25.93 -60.63
C GLU A 492 30.24 24.55 -60.15
N ASN A 493 29.43 23.89 -60.99
CA ASN A 493 28.78 22.60 -60.69
C ASN A 493 29.77 21.44 -60.43
N ASP A 494 30.89 21.36 -61.15
CA ASP A 494 31.85 20.25 -61.00
C ASP A 494 32.71 20.37 -59.72
N ARG A 495 33.02 21.60 -59.29
CA ARG A 495 33.72 21.86 -58.01
C ARG A 495 32.77 21.65 -56.81
N LYS A 496 31.48 21.95 -56.97
CA LYS A 496 30.43 21.61 -56.00
C LYS A 496 30.32 20.11 -55.76
N ILE A 497 30.24 19.29 -56.81
CA ILE A 497 30.09 17.82 -56.69
C ILE A 497 31.30 17.18 -56.02
N LYS A 498 32.52 17.64 -56.33
CA LYS A 498 33.75 17.10 -55.71
C LYS A 498 33.87 17.47 -54.22
N PHE A 499 33.55 18.71 -53.85
CA PHE A 499 33.53 19.15 -52.45
C PHE A 499 32.44 18.43 -51.64
N ILE A 500 31.26 18.20 -52.24
CA ILE A 500 30.17 17.40 -51.66
C ILE A 500 30.68 15.97 -51.39
N ASN A 501 31.22 15.27 -52.38
CA ASN A 501 31.63 13.88 -52.17
C ASN A 501 32.70 13.72 -51.06
N ASP A 502 33.65 14.64 -50.92
CA ASP A 502 34.74 14.49 -49.92
C ASP A 502 34.31 14.79 -48.47
N GLN A 503 33.51 15.84 -48.23
CA GLN A 503 33.08 16.24 -46.88
C GLN A 503 31.77 15.57 -46.46
N TYR A 504 30.83 15.46 -47.40
CA TYR A 504 29.46 15.04 -47.12
C TYR A 504 29.35 13.52 -46.92
N ILE A 505 30.08 12.71 -47.70
CA ILE A 505 30.12 11.24 -47.52
C ILE A 505 30.70 10.88 -46.15
N LYS A 506 31.71 11.63 -45.67
CA LYS A 506 32.28 11.44 -44.34
C LYS A 506 31.23 11.69 -43.24
N HIS A 507 30.36 12.69 -43.42
CA HIS A 507 29.27 12.95 -42.48
C HIS A 507 28.14 11.94 -42.59
N ILE A 508 27.75 11.48 -43.78
CA ILE A 508 26.79 10.38 -43.93
C ILE A 508 27.28 9.11 -43.23
N LYS A 509 28.57 8.76 -43.36
CA LYS A 509 29.17 7.63 -42.63
C LYS A 509 28.98 7.79 -41.12
N ASN A 510 29.27 8.99 -40.60
CA ASN A 510 29.11 9.31 -39.18
C ASN A 510 27.63 9.23 -38.72
N ILE A 511 26.69 9.67 -39.55
CA ILE A 511 25.24 9.59 -39.28
C ILE A 511 24.77 8.12 -39.30
N LEU A 512 25.25 7.33 -40.25
CA LEU A 512 24.94 5.90 -40.33
C LEU A 512 25.48 5.14 -39.10
N GLU A 513 26.70 5.44 -38.66
CA GLU A 513 27.35 4.77 -37.53
C GLU A 513 26.79 5.19 -36.16
N ASN A 514 26.43 6.47 -35.99
CA ASN A 514 25.98 7.00 -34.69
C ASN A 514 24.48 7.11 -34.56
N GLU A 515 23.79 7.62 -35.59
CA GLU A 515 22.37 7.94 -35.53
C GLU A 515 21.50 6.78 -36.03
N PHE A 516 21.91 6.10 -37.09
CA PHE A 516 21.17 5.00 -37.72
C PHE A 516 21.88 3.64 -37.58
N ASN A 517 22.51 3.35 -36.44
CA ASN A 517 23.21 2.07 -36.20
C ASN A 517 22.24 0.87 -36.09
N ILE A 518 22.66 -0.33 -36.51
CA ILE A 518 21.91 -1.60 -36.42
C ILE A 518 21.58 -1.98 -34.96
N SER A 519 22.39 -1.53 -33.99
CA SER A 519 22.08 -1.71 -32.56
C SER A 519 20.82 -0.95 -32.10
N LYS A 520 20.32 0.00 -32.90
CA LYS A 520 19.08 0.73 -32.60
C LYS A 520 17.87 -0.01 -33.14
N SER A 521 16.81 -0.08 -32.33
CA SER A 521 15.55 -0.74 -32.70
C SER A 521 14.57 0.15 -33.51
N SER A 522 14.97 1.39 -33.87
CA SER A 522 14.12 2.41 -34.51
C SER A 522 14.92 3.49 -35.22
N ILE A 523 14.27 4.18 -36.15
CA ILE A 523 14.76 5.47 -36.68
C ILE A 523 14.89 6.51 -35.56
N PRO A 524 15.81 7.49 -35.68
CA PRO A 524 16.01 8.55 -34.68
C PRO A 524 14.76 9.39 -34.42
N CYS A 525 14.77 10.13 -33.32
CA CYS A 525 13.73 11.09 -32.97
C CYS A 525 13.56 12.16 -34.06
N PRO A 526 12.33 12.50 -34.47
CA PRO A 526 12.10 13.63 -35.36
C PRO A 526 12.41 14.96 -34.65
N ILE A 527 13.00 15.91 -35.38
CA ILE A 527 13.46 17.19 -34.80
C ILE A 527 12.56 18.36 -35.23
N ARG A 528 12.07 18.39 -36.47
CA ARG A 528 11.19 19.46 -36.98
C ARG A 528 9.71 19.08 -36.85
N LEU A 529 9.21 19.10 -35.61
CA LEU A 529 7.84 18.67 -35.30
C LEU A 529 6.76 19.52 -35.98
N TYR A 530 7.01 20.79 -36.32
CA TYR A 530 6.02 21.66 -36.96
C TYR A 530 5.77 21.33 -38.45
N GLU A 531 6.65 20.57 -39.09
CA GLU A 531 6.51 20.15 -40.50
C GLU A 531 5.84 18.77 -40.63
N MET A 532 5.67 18.07 -39.51
CA MET A 532 5.08 16.73 -39.43
C MET A 532 3.63 16.78 -38.95
N ASP A 533 2.85 15.76 -39.32
CA ASP A 533 1.55 15.53 -38.67
C ASP A 533 1.77 14.92 -37.27
N ILE A 534 1.80 15.80 -36.26
CA ILE A 534 1.95 15.41 -34.85
C ILE A 534 0.81 14.52 -34.38
N ASN A 535 -0.41 14.60 -34.93
CA ASN A 535 -1.50 13.72 -34.47
C ASN A 535 -1.19 12.27 -34.84
N LYS A 536 -0.62 12.05 -36.04
CA LYS A 536 -0.18 10.73 -36.48
C LYS A 536 0.98 10.18 -35.64
N PHE A 537 1.90 11.04 -35.19
CA PHE A 537 2.94 10.66 -34.23
C PHE A 537 2.35 10.29 -32.86
N VAL A 538 1.46 11.13 -32.33
CA VAL A 538 0.91 10.98 -30.99
C VAL A 538 -0.07 9.81 -30.89
N ASN A 539 -0.71 9.43 -31.99
CA ASN A 539 -1.54 8.23 -32.07
C ASN A 539 -0.72 6.95 -32.34
N ASP A 540 0.58 7.07 -32.59
CA ASP A 540 1.48 5.95 -32.79
C ASP A 540 2.13 5.54 -31.45
N ARG A 541 1.62 4.44 -30.87
CA ARG A 541 2.11 3.91 -29.58
C ARG A 541 3.60 3.57 -29.61
N LEU A 542 4.12 3.05 -30.72
CA LEU A 542 5.53 2.68 -30.84
C LEU A 542 6.40 3.94 -30.88
N ALA A 543 5.94 4.98 -31.59
CA ALA A 543 6.60 6.27 -31.62
C ALA A 543 6.62 6.93 -30.24
N LEU A 544 5.48 6.95 -29.53
CA LEU A 544 5.38 7.44 -28.15
C LEU A 544 6.28 6.65 -27.19
N SER A 545 6.28 5.32 -27.27
CA SER A 545 7.09 4.48 -26.39
C SER A 545 8.60 4.64 -26.62
N LYS A 546 9.04 5.01 -27.82
CA LYS A 546 10.47 5.15 -28.14
C LYS A 546 10.99 6.58 -27.97
N HIS A 547 10.20 7.57 -28.40
CA HIS A 547 10.64 8.97 -28.52
C HIS A 547 9.77 9.96 -27.72
N GLY A 548 8.78 9.49 -26.96
CA GLY A 548 7.85 10.34 -26.22
C GLY A 548 8.57 11.33 -25.30
N LEU A 549 9.58 10.86 -24.54
CA LEU A 549 10.36 11.71 -23.63
C LEU A 549 11.13 12.82 -24.33
N GLU A 550 11.81 12.50 -25.43
CA GLU A 550 12.60 13.44 -26.22
C GLU A 550 11.70 14.52 -26.83
N ILE A 551 10.55 14.11 -27.36
CA ILE A 551 9.56 15.04 -27.93
C ILE A 551 8.93 15.92 -26.86
N ILE A 552 8.71 15.41 -25.65
CA ILE A 552 8.27 16.24 -24.53
C ILE A 552 9.31 17.29 -24.19
N LYS A 553 10.60 16.91 -24.07
CA LYS A 553 11.71 17.85 -23.81
C LYS A 553 11.76 18.95 -24.89
N ILE A 554 11.74 18.56 -26.17
CA ILE A 554 11.67 19.49 -27.31
C ILE A 554 10.43 20.39 -27.21
N SER A 555 9.28 19.82 -26.88
CA SER A 555 8.03 20.57 -26.77
C SER A 555 8.13 21.64 -25.69
N PHE A 556 8.78 21.38 -24.55
CA PHE A 556 8.95 22.32 -23.45
C PHE A 556 10.02 23.41 -23.71
N GLU A 557 10.97 23.17 -24.61
CA GLU A 557 12.05 24.10 -24.93
C GLU A 557 11.65 25.22 -25.90
N SER A 558 10.69 24.97 -26.82
CA SER A 558 10.30 25.94 -27.83
C SER A 558 8.85 26.40 -27.71
N GLU A 559 8.63 27.72 -27.75
CA GLU A 559 7.30 28.36 -27.69
C GLU A 559 6.40 27.96 -28.87
N ILE A 560 6.99 27.61 -30.02
CA ILE A 560 6.28 27.20 -31.24
C ILE A 560 5.43 25.94 -30.98
N TYR A 561 5.82 25.10 -30.03
CA TYR A 561 5.16 23.81 -29.74
C TYR A 561 4.09 23.88 -28.65
N GLN A 562 3.77 25.06 -28.11
CA GLN A 562 2.78 25.22 -27.04
C GLN A 562 1.43 24.56 -27.36
N HIS A 563 0.96 24.65 -28.61
CA HIS A 563 -0.33 24.08 -29.02
C HIS A 563 -0.33 22.54 -29.03
N TYR A 564 0.82 21.91 -29.25
CA TYR A 564 0.96 20.45 -29.32
C TYR A 564 1.31 19.81 -27.98
N ARG A 565 1.94 20.55 -27.04
CA ARG A 565 2.31 20.08 -25.69
C ARG A 565 1.16 19.36 -24.99
N LYS A 566 -0.02 19.98 -24.96
CA LYS A 566 -1.20 19.43 -24.28
C LYS A 566 -1.63 18.10 -24.90
N LYS A 567 -1.60 17.98 -26.24
CA LYS A 567 -1.96 16.75 -26.96
C LYS A 567 -0.95 15.62 -26.71
N ILE A 568 0.35 15.92 -26.81
CA ILE A 568 1.42 14.96 -26.57
C ILE A 568 1.33 14.41 -25.14
N VAL A 569 1.21 15.30 -24.16
CA VAL A 569 1.16 14.91 -22.74
C VAL A 569 -0.11 14.13 -22.42
N THR A 570 -1.27 14.55 -22.95
CA THR A 570 -2.53 13.82 -22.69
C THR A 570 -2.46 12.40 -23.25
N SER A 571 -1.90 12.23 -24.43
CA SER A 571 -1.81 10.90 -25.06
C SER A 571 -0.80 9.98 -24.36
N ILE A 572 0.27 10.55 -23.79
CA ILE A 572 1.20 9.78 -22.95
C ILE A 572 0.57 9.43 -21.60
N LEU A 573 -0.29 10.30 -21.04
CA LEU A 573 -1.04 10.00 -19.81
C LEU A 573 -2.16 8.96 -20.03
N ASP A 574 -2.65 8.84 -21.26
CA ASP A 574 -3.68 7.87 -21.64
C ASP A 574 -3.09 6.52 -22.04
N ASP A 575 -1.87 6.48 -22.58
CA ASP A 575 -1.13 5.26 -22.87
C ASP A 575 -0.44 4.69 -21.62
N SER A 576 -0.85 3.51 -21.16
CA SER A 576 -0.35 2.90 -19.93
C SER A 576 1.15 2.59 -19.98
N VAL A 577 1.66 2.17 -21.13
CA VAL A 577 3.06 1.79 -21.32
C VAL A 577 3.96 3.04 -21.35
N ALA A 578 3.57 4.06 -22.10
CA ALA A 578 4.29 5.33 -22.17
C ALA A 578 4.24 6.06 -20.82
N PHE A 579 3.10 6.05 -20.12
CA PHE A 579 2.99 6.62 -18.78
C PHE A 579 3.89 5.88 -17.77
N SER A 580 3.92 4.55 -17.81
CA SER A 580 4.80 3.77 -16.92
C SER A 580 6.28 4.05 -17.16
N LYS A 581 6.69 4.24 -18.42
CA LYS A 581 8.09 4.51 -18.77
C LYS A 581 8.52 5.95 -18.49
N PHE A 582 7.66 6.92 -18.81
CA PHE A 582 8.05 8.34 -18.85
C PHE A 582 7.34 9.21 -17.82
N GLY A 583 6.32 8.71 -17.12
CA GLY A 583 5.48 9.52 -16.22
C GLY A 583 6.28 10.26 -15.13
N SER A 584 7.31 9.62 -14.57
CA SER A 584 8.20 10.22 -13.56
C SER A 584 9.09 11.34 -14.14
N GLU A 585 9.71 11.11 -15.29
CA GLU A 585 10.49 12.12 -16.02
C GLU A 585 9.61 13.32 -16.43
N ILE A 586 8.39 13.06 -16.92
CA ILE A 586 7.44 14.11 -17.32
C ILE A 586 7.05 14.95 -16.11
N LEU A 587 6.75 14.31 -14.97
CA LEU A 587 6.45 15.01 -13.73
C LEU A 587 7.62 15.89 -13.30
N LYS A 588 8.85 15.37 -13.38
CA LYS A 588 10.07 16.13 -13.07
C LYS A 588 10.22 17.36 -13.97
N VAL A 589 10.10 17.20 -15.29
CA VAL A 589 10.19 18.31 -16.25
C VAL A 589 9.07 19.34 -16.03
N ALA A 590 7.85 18.88 -15.72
CA ALA A 590 6.71 19.74 -15.42
C ALA A 590 6.93 20.60 -14.17
N ILE A 591 7.53 20.02 -13.12
CA ILE A 591 7.88 20.71 -11.88
C ILE A 591 9.00 21.72 -12.14
N GLU A 592 10.10 21.30 -12.79
CA GLU A 592 11.25 22.17 -13.10
C GLU A 592 10.84 23.40 -13.93
N LYS A 593 9.90 23.23 -14.85
CA LYS A 593 9.40 24.30 -15.72
C LYS A 593 8.13 25.00 -15.18
N ARG A 594 7.65 24.67 -13.98
CA ARG A 594 6.48 25.26 -13.28
C ARG A 594 5.14 25.18 -14.02
N TYR A 595 4.85 24.05 -14.68
CA TYR A 595 3.56 23.81 -15.34
C TYR A 595 2.53 23.15 -14.42
N ASN A 596 1.90 23.96 -13.56
CA ASN A 596 1.02 23.48 -12.48
C ASN A 596 -0.16 22.61 -12.97
N ASP A 597 -0.87 23.01 -14.05
CA ASP A 597 -1.99 22.23 -14.62
C ASP A 597 -1.60 20.80 -15.00
N LEU A 598 -0.36 20.62 -15.42
CA LEU A 598 0.17 19.34 -15.90
C LEU A 598 0.63 18.47 -14.73
N VAL A 599 1.24 19.10 -13.70
CA VAL A 599 1.56 18.46 -12.42
C VAL A 599 0.28 17.92 -11.77
N GLU A 600 -0.80 18.71 -11.72
CA GLU A 600 -2.08 18.29 -11.15
C GLU A 600 -2.67 17.09 -11.89
N LYS A 601 -2.68 17.10 -13.23
CA LYS A 601 -3.18 15.97 -14.03
C LYS A 601 -2.40 14.69 -13.80
N ILE A 602 -1.07 14.78 -13.72
CA ILE A 602 -0.22 13.62 -13.45
C ILE A 602 -0.48 13.10 -12.03
N ILE A 603 -0.51 13.99 -11.03
CA ILE A 603 -0.80 13.62 -9.64
C ILE A 603 -2.19 12.98 -9.54
N ASN A 604 -3.22 13.51 -10.19
CA ASN A 604 -4.56 12.93 -10.18
C ASN A 604 -4.60 11.55 -10.86
N LYS A 605 -3.87 11.35 -11.96
CA LYS A 605 -3.74 10.03 -12.60
C LYS A 605 -3.00 9.05 -11.67
N ILE A 606 -1.93 9.48 -11.02
CA ILE A 606 -1.18 8.69 -10.03
C ILE A 606 -2.09 8.34 -8.84
N ILE A 607 -2.83 9.30 -8.29
CA ILE A 607 -3.78 9.07 -7.19
C ILE A 607 -4.85 8.07 -7.61
N LYS A 608 -5.41 8.18 -8.82
CA LYS A 608 -6.40 7.22 -9.34
C LYS A 608 -5.81 5.81 -9.49
N LEU A 609 -4.57 5.69 -9.97
CA LEU A 609 -3.85 4.42 -10.05
C LEU A 609 -3.54 3.86 -8.65
N ILE A 610 -3.11 4.71 -7.72
CA ILE A 610 -2.85 4.34 -6.33
C ILE A 610 -4.15 3.93 -5.63
N GLN A 611 -5.28 4.59 -5.87
CA GLN A 611 -6.57 4.24 -5.28
C GLN A 611 -7.03 2.85 -5.75
N ASN A 612 -6.95 2.58 -7.06
CA ASN A 612 -7.22 1.25 -7.61
C ASN A 612 -6.26 0.19 -7.05
N ASN A 613 -4.97 0.52 -6.90
CA ASN A 613 -3.98 -0.36 -6.28
C ASN A 613 -4.06 -0.41 -4.76
N SER A 614 -4.75 0.52 -4.09
CA SER A 614 -4.84 0.58 -2.63
C SER A 614 -5.86 -0.41 -2.08
N GLU A 615 -6.90 -0.73 -2.85
CA GLU A 615 -7.78 -1.86 -2.57
C GLU A 615 -7.00 -3.18 -2.70
N SER A 616 -6.18 -3.33 -3.75
CA SER A 616 -5.26 -4.46 -3.94
C SER A 616 -4.15 -4.53 -2.87
N ASN A 617 -3.57 -3.40 -2.47
CA ASN A 617 -2.51 -3.34 -1.46
C ASN A 617 -3.05 -3.53 -0.03
N LYS A 618 -4.34 -3.29 0.22
CA LYS A 618 -5.00 -3.72 1.46
C LYS A 618 -5.06 -5.24 1.55
N ILE A 619 -5.36 -5.91 0.43
CA ILE A 619 -5.36 -7.37 0.32
C ILE A 619 -3.93 -7.93 0.51
N ILE A 620 -2.92 -7.34 -0.14
CA ILE A 620 -1.51 -7.74 0.02
C ILE A 620 -0.99 -7.48 1.45
N LYS A 621 -1.38 -6.37 2.08
CA LYS A 621 -1.03 -6.09 3.48
C LYS A 621 -1.67 -7.06 4.47
N SER A 622 -2.90 -7.53 4.23
CA SER A 622 -3.45 -8.64 5.03
C SER A 622 -2.66 -9.93 4.82
N ILE A 623 -2.21 -10.21 3.58
CA ILE A 623 -1.45 -11.43 3.24
C ILE A 623 -0.05 -11.44 3.85
N GLN A 624 0.65 -10.30 3.92
CA GLN A 624 2.04 -10.21 4.38
C GLN A 624 2.23 -10.08 5.91
N ASN A 625 1.17 -9.84 6.67
CA ASN A 625 1.29 -9.61 8.12
C ASN A 625 1.67 -10.86 8.93
N ASN A 626 1.72 -12.06 8.33
CA ASN A 626 2.02 -13.31 9.03
C ASN A 626 3.34 -14.00 8.61
N SER A 627 4.22 -13.33 7.88
CA SER A 627 5.64 -13.69 7.86
C SER A 627 6.42 -12.67 8.70
N GLU A 628 6.66 -12.99 9.96
CA GLU A 628 7.62 -12.22 10.76
C GLU A 628 8.97 -12.17 10.02
N ALA A 629 9.52 -10.95 9.92
CA ALA A 629 10.72 -10.56 9.19
C ALA A 629 10.55 -10.26 7.69
N SER A 630 9.86 -9.16 7.37
CA SER A 630 10.37 -8.10 6.46
C SER A 630 9.30 -7.04 6.21
N THR A 631 8.98 -6.24 7.24
CA THR A 631 8.31 -4.94 7.02
C THR A 631 9.28 -3.96 6.37
N SER A 632 9.48 -4.10 5.06
CA SER A 632 9.78 -2.97 4.20
C SER A 632 8.57 -2.74 3.31
N LEU A 633 7.79 -1.74 3.69
CA LEU A 633 7.07 -0.93 2.72
C LEU A 633 8.07 -0.68 1.58
N PHE A 634 7.91 -1.26 0.38
CA PHE A 634 8.75 -0.97 -0.79
C PHE A 634 8.46 0.44 -1.31
N ILE A 635 8.64 1.42 -0.42
CA ILE A 635 9.25 2.69 -0.76
C ILE A 635 10.63 2.29 -1.28
N THR A 636 10.87 2.45 -2.59
CA THR A 636 12.17 2.21 -3.22
C THR A 636 13.28 2.76 -2.31
N ASP A 637 14.43 2.09 -2.16
CA ASP A 637 15.49 2.53 -1.23
C ASP A 637 15.84 4.02 -1.38
N SER A 638 15.71 4.55 -2.59
CA SER A 638 15.80 5.98 -2.91
C SER A 638 14.81 6.87 -2.13
N TYR A 639 13.52 6.52 -2.11
CA TYR A 639 12.51 7.27 -1.35
C TYR A 639 12.65 7.07 0.16
N ARG A 640 13.10 5.90 0.63
CA ARG A 640 13.33 5.66 2.06
C ARG A 640 14.52 6.50 2.55
N GLY A 641 15.60 6.53 1.77
CA GLY A 641 16.72 7.44 1.97
C GLY A 641 16.28 8.91 1.96
N LEU A 642 15.41 9.30 1.02
CA LEU A 642 14.84 10.66 0.97
C LEU A 642 14.07 11.01 2.25
N LEU A 643 13.21 10.12 2.75
CA LEU A 643 12.46 10.35 3.99
C LEU A 643 13.36 10.49 5.21
N PHE A 644 14.44 9.71 5.31
CA PHE A 644 15.43 9.87 6.37
C PHE A 644 16.19 11.19 6.25
N ILE A 645 16.57 11.61 5.05
CA ILE A 645 17.18 12.93 4.80
C ILE A 645 16.23 14.05 5.24
N ILE A 646 14.95 13.97 4.85
CA ILE A 646 13.93 14.93 5.26
C ILE A 646 13.79 14.95 6.78
N THR A 647 13.78 13.79 7.43
CA THR A 647 13.68 13.67 8.89
C THR A 647 14.88 14.31 9.59
N ILE A 648 16.09 14.11 9.07
CA ILE A 648 17.31 14.74 9.60
C ILE A 648 17.23 16.27 9.44
N ILE A 649 16.84 16.76 8.27
CA ILE A 649 16.72 18.21 8.00
C ILE A 649 15.70 18.84 8.95
N PHE A 650 14.50 18.27 9.05
CA PHE A 650 13.47 18.79 9.96
C PHE A 650 13.89 18.71 11.42
N GLY A 651 14.49 17.59 11.85
CA GLY A 651 15.00 17.43 13.20
C GLY A 651 16.06 18.48 13.56
N ILE A 652 17.00 18.76 12.66
CA ILE A 652 18.03 19.79 12.86
C ILE A 652 17.40 21.19 12.95
N ILE A 653 16.42 21.50 12.09
CA ILE A 653 15.71 22.78 12.15
C ILE A 653 15.03 22.95 13.52
N GLN A 654 14.31 21.93 13.99
CA GLN A 654 13.62 21.99 15.28
C GLN A 654 14.60 22.09 16.45
N LEU A 655 15.68 21.29 16.45
CA LEU A 655 16.74 21.41 17.45
C LEU A 655 17.41 22.79 17.46
N SER A 656 17.46 23.47 16.32
CA SER A 656 18.00 24.84 16.29
C SER A 656 17.16 25.83 17.10
N PHE A 657 15.84 25.64 17.17
CA PHE A 657 14.96 26.45 18.02
C PHE A 657 15.20 26.16 19.50
N GLU A 658 15.31 24.88 19.87
CA GLU A 658 15.65 24.45 21.24
C GLU A 658 17.00 25.00 21.70
N ILE A 659 18.01 24.97 20.83
CA ILE A 659 19.34 25.54 21.11
C ILE A 659 19.23 27.06 21.35
N ARG A 660 18.44 27.80 20.55
CA ARG A 660 18.22 29.24 20.76
C ARG A 660 17.58 29.52 22.11
N GLN A 661 16.58 28.73 22.50
CA GLN A 661 15.90 28.88 23.78
C GLN A 661 16.83 28.58 24.96
N SER A 662 17.63 27.51 24.84
CA SER A 662 18.64 27.12 25.84
C SER A 662 19.73 28.18 26.03
N ILE A 663 20.18 28.82 24.95
CA ILE A 663 21.16 29.93 25.01
C ILE A 663 20.55 31.17 25.70
N TRP A 664 19.28 31.48 25.43
CA TRP A 664 18.65 32.69 25.96
C TRP A 664 18.43 32.63 27.48
N GLN A 665 17.96 31.49 28.01
CA GLN A 665 17.75 31.29 29.46
C GLN A 665 18.14 29.87 29.91
N PRO A 666 19.43 29.56 30.08
CA PRO A 666 19.88 28.20 30.35
C PRO A 666 19.34 27.64 31.67
N LYS A 667 19.31 28.46 32.74
CA LYS A 667 18.84 28.02 34.07
C LYS A 667 17.36 27.62 34.07
N ASN A 668 16.52 28.42 33.40
CA ASN A 668 15.08 28.13 33.33
C ASN A 668 14.81 26.99 32.34
N TYR A 669 15.57 26.94 31.24
CA TYR A 669 15.42 25.90 30.22
C TYR A 669 15.63 24.49 30.77
N PHE A 670 16.73 24.25 31.50
CA PHE A 670 17.05 22.92 32.05
C PHE A 670 16.20 22.53 33.28
N ASN A 671 15.51 23.49 33.90
CA ASN A 671 14.56 23.21 34.98
C ASN A 671 13.17 22.80 34.46
N ASP A 672 12.87 23.02 33.18
CA ASP A 672 11.62 22.58 32.57
C ASP A 672 11.78 21.21 31.91
N ILE A 673 11.07 20.22 32.45
CA ILE A 673 11.09 18.83 31.97
C ILE A 673 10.57 18.74 30.53
N TRP A 674 9.68 19.65 30.12
CA TRP A 674 9.12 19.64 28.77
C TRP A 674 10.14 19.99 27.69
N ASN A 675 11.11 20.85 28.01
CA ASN A 675 12.21 21.16 27.08
C ASN A 675 13.15 19.95 26.86
N LEU A 676 13.40 19.16 27.92
CA LEU A 676 14.16 17.92 27.79
C LEU A 676 13.42 16.88 26.93
N PHE A 677 12.11 16.78 27.11
CA PHE A 677 11.24 15.94 26.29
C PHE A 677 11.30 16.33 24.81
N ASP A 678 11.23 17.63 24.50
CA ASP A 678 11.29 18.17 23.14
C ASP A 678 12.64 17.87 22.46
N VAL A 679 13.75 18.05 23.17
CA VAL A 679 15.08 17.65 22.67
C VAL A 679 15.13 16.14 22.37
N GLY A 680 14.56 15.30 23.24
CA GLY A 680 14.48 13.85 23.02
C GLY A 680 13.66 13.49 21.78
N ALA A 681 12.48 14.10 21.63
CA ALA A 681 11.57 13.85 20.51
C ALA A 681 12.17 14.23 19.15
N TYR A 682 13.05 15.24 19.09
CA TYR A 682 13.71 15.65 17.85
C TYR A 682 15.06 14.95 17.62
N SER A 683 15.85 14.69 18.67
CA SER A 683 17.18 14.07 18.53
C SER A 683 17.11 12.58 18.20
N LEU A 684 16.17 11.82 18.77
CA LEU A 684 16.07 10.38 18.56
C LEU A 684 15.74 9.99 17.11
N PRO A 685 14.79 10.62 16.40
CA PRO A 685 14.57 10.38 14.97
C PRO A 685 15.81 10.66 14.11
N ILE A 686 16.61 11.69 14.46
CA ILE A 686 17.87 11.99 13.78
C ILE A 686 18.87 10.86 14.01
N ILE A 687 19.05 10.43 15.28
CA ILE A 687 19.95 9.34 15.63
C ILE A 687 19.56 8.06 14.88
N ILE A 688 18.28 7.70 14.84
CA ILE A 688 17.77 6.54 14.11
C ILE A 688 18.06 6.65 12.61
N SER A 689 17.80 7.83 12.03
CA SER A 689 18.07 8.09 10.61
C SER A 689 19.57 7.97 10.28
N LEU A 690 20.44 8.46 11.17
CA LEU A 690 21.90 8.32 11.04
C LEU A 690 22.37 6.88 11.22
N PHE A 691 21.83 6.14 12.20
CA PHE A 691 22.12 4.72 12.39
C PHE A 691 21.78 3.90 11.16
N TRP A 692 20.68 4.24 10.48
CA TRP A 692 20.28 3.59 9.25
C TRP A 692 21.33 3.80 8.13
N PHE A 693 21.88 5.02 7.98
CA PHE A 693 22.95 5.28 7.01
C PHE A 693 24.28 4.58 7.33
N ILE A 694 24.56 4.28 8.59
CA ILE A 694 25.85 3.71 9.03
C ILE A 694 25.80 2.17 9.09
N ASN A 695 24.75 1.61 9.70
CA ASN A 695 24.67 0.19 10.08
C ASN A 695 23.48 -0.57 9.46
N ASN A 696 22.68 0.06 8.58
CA ASN A 696 21.45 -0.44 7.95
C ASN A 696 20.28 -0.84 8.87
N ASP A 697 20.52 -1.20 10.14
CA ASP A 697 19.48 -1.58 11.10
C ASP A 697 19.63 -0.86 12.46
N PRO A 698 18.79 0.15 12.76
CA PRO A 698 18.75 0.77 14.08
C PRO A 698 18.15 -0.18 15.14
N PRO A 699 18.57 -0.10 16.41
CA PRO A 699 18.01 -0.94 17.47
C PRO A 699 16.48 -0.75 17.63
N HIS A 700 15.73 -1.85 17.68
CA HIS A 700 14.26 -1.80 17.77
C HIS A 700 13.74 -1.01 18.97
N TRP A 701 14.37 -1.17 20.14
CA TRP A 701 13.98 -0.45 21.36
C TRP A 701 14.09 1.08 21.19
N LEU A 702 15.10 1.55 20.44
CA LEU A 702 15.31 2.97 20.20
C LEU A 702 14.23 3.54 19.26
N MET A 703 13.86 2.78 18.23
CA MET A 703 12.76 3.13 17.32
C MET A 703 11.43 3.27 18.05
N VAL A 704 11.12 2.32 18.93
CA VAL A 704 9.86 2.34 19.71
C VAL A 704 9.80 3.59 20.60
N ILE A 705 10.87 3.88 21.35
CA ILE A 705 10.91 5.06 22.23
C ILE A 705 10.76 6.35 21.41
N SER A 706 11.49 6.46 20.28
CA SER A 706 11.41 7.62 19.39
C SER A 706 9.99 7.85 18.87
N PHE A 707 9.31 6.78 18.45
CA PHE A 707 7.94 6.86 17.95
C PHE A 707 6.95 7.33 19.03
N ILE A 708 7.10 6.83 20.26
CA ILE A 708 6.28 7.26 21.41
C ILE A 708 6.49 8.74 21.68
N LEU A 709 7.74 9.20 21.78
CA LEU A 709 8.06 10.60 22.04
C LEU A 709 7.53 11.53 20.94
N LEU A 710 7.70 11.14 19.67
CA LEU A 710 7.18 11.92 18.54
C LEU A 710 5.64 11.98 18.55
N SER A 711 4.98 10.89 18.93
CA SER A 711 3.51 10.85 19.04
C SER A 711 3.00 11.76 20.15
N PHE A 712 3.65 11.76 21.31
CA PHE A 712 3.35 12.71 22.39
C PHE A 712 3.64 14.16 21.98
N LYS A 713 4.74 14.42 21.27
CA LYS A 713 5.03 15.75 20.73
C LYS A 713 3.95 16.21 19.76
N PHE A 714 3.50 15.32 18.89
CA PHE A 714 2.39 15.60 17.99
C PHE A 714 1.12 15.99 18.75
N LEU A 715 0.78 15.26 19.82
CA LEU A 715 -0.37 15.59 20.67
C LEU A 715 -0.26 16.98 21.30
N LEU A 716 0.95 17.42 21.68
CA LEU A 716 1.16 18.75 22.27
C LEU A 716 0.87 19.92 21.31
N PHE A 717 0.80 19.70 19.99
CA PHE A 717 0.37 20.75 19.05
C PHE A 717 -1.12 21.08 19.21
N PHE A 718 -1.93 20.16 19.75
CA PHE A 718 -3.36 20.42 19.96
C PHE A 718 -3.64 21.44 21.08
N ARG A 719 -2.62 21.80 21.88
CA ARG A 719 -2.70 22.82 22.95
C ARG A 719 -3.20 24.18 22.45
N VAL A 720 -2.99 24.51 21.18
CA VAL A 720 -3.38 25.81 20.60
C VAL A 720 -4.89 25.91 20.33
N PHE A 721 -5.57 24.78 20.13
CA PHE A 721 -7.00 24.75 19.78
C PHE A 721 -7.87 24.69 21.04
N LYS A 722 -8.91 25.54 21.13
CA LYS A 722 -9.77 25.62 22.33
C LYS A 722 -10.38 24.28 22.74
N SER A 723 -10.85 23.47 21.79
CA SER A 723 -11.50 22.18 22.06
C SER A 723 -10.61 21.17 22.79
N TYR A 724 -9.29 21.25 22.60
CA TYR A 724 -8.32 20.32 23.20
C TYR A 724 -7.43 20.99 24.25
N GLY A 725 -7.08 22.26 24.03
CA GLY A 725 -6.17 23.03 24.87
C GLY A 725 -6.65 23.21 26.30
N ILE A 726 -7.97 23.28 26.54
CA ILE A 726 -8.53 23.28 27.90
C ILE A 726 -8.13 22.00 28.65
N TYR A 727 -8.25 20.83 28.00
CA TYR A 727 -7.84 19.56 28.59
C TYR A 727 -6.33 19.49 28.82
N PHE A 728 -5.51 20.03 27.90
CA PHE A 728 -4.06 20.08 28.10
C PHE A 728 -3.64 21.03 29.22
N ALA A 729 -4.33 22.16 29.40
CA ALA A 729 -4.11 23.06 30.53
C ALA A 729 -4.38 22.34 31.86
N ILE A 730 -5.49 21.58 31.93
CA ILE A 730 -5.79 20.72 33.08
C ILE A 730 -4.71 19.65 33.28
N ILE A 731 -4.36 18.87 32.25
CA ILE A 731 -3.38 17.79 32.36
C ILE A 731 -2.03 18.30 32.87
N ILE A 732 -1.52 19.41 32.30
CA ILE A 732 -0.22 19.97 32.66
C ILE A 732 -0.27 20.64 34.04
N GLY A 733 -1.32 21.41 34.34
CA GLY A 733 -1.49 22.11 35.63
C GLY A 733 -1.67 21.15 36.80
N VAL A 734 -2.53 20.15 36.62
CA VAL A 734 -2.78 19.09 37.61
C VAL A 734 -1.49 18.31 37.86
N ALA A 735 -0.77 17.90 36.81
CA ALA A 735 0.48 17.17 36.94
C ALA A 735 1.52 17.95 37.78
N LYS A 736 1.68 19.26 37.55
CA LYS A 736 2.58 20.12 38.34
C LYS A 736 2.18 20.17 39.82
N THR A 737 0.88 20.21 40.10
CA THR A 737 0.35 20.32 41.47
C THR A 737 0.50 19.01 42.25
N VAL A 738 0.27 17.86 41.61
CA VAL A 738 0.35 16.55 42.28
C VAL A 738 1.74 15.91 42.25
N PHE A 739 2.70 16.47 41.50
CA PHE A 739 4.07 15.94 41.40
C PHE A 739 4.75 15.73 42.77
N PRO A 740 4.69 16.67 43.75
CA PRO A 740 5.27 16.46 45.07
C PRO A 740 4.68 15.24 45.80
N PHE A 741 3.39 14.96 45.62
CA PHE A 741 2.74 13.77 46.18
C PHE A 741 3.29 12.49 45.54
N LEU A 742 3.51 12.48 44.22
CA LEU A 742 4.09 11.33 43.51
C LEU A 742 5.50 11.00 44.01
N VAL A 743 6.29 12.01 44.39
CA VAL A 743 7.62 11.80 45.00
C VAL A 743 7.49 11.10 46.36
N VAL A 744 6.54 11.51 47.19
CA VAL A 744 6.27 10.84 48.48
C VAL A 744 5.83 9.40 48.26
N LEU A 745 4.91 9.17 47.33
CA LEU A 745 4.43 7.84 46.95
C LEU A 745 5.59 6.95 46.44
N PHE A 746 6.49 7.49 45.63
CA PHE A 746 7.66 6.76 45.13
C PHE A 746 8.56 6.25 46.26
N PHE A 747 8.87 7.08 47.26
CA PHE A 747 9.67 6.64 48.41
C PHE A 747 8.98 5.57 49.25
N ILE A 748 7.65 5.64 49.38
CA ILE A 748 6.85 4.61 50.06
C ILE A 748 6.92 3.29 49.29
N ILE A 749 6.67 3.31 47.98
CA ILE A 749 6.78 2.13 47.10
C ILE A 749 8.19 1.53 47.20
N LEU A 750 9.23 2.37 47.17
CA LEU A 750 10.61 1.92 47.30
C LEU A 750 10.87 1.27 48.66
N GLY A 751 10.31 1.79 49.75
CA GLY A 751 10.39 1.19 51.08
C GLY A 751 9.72 -0.18 51.17
N PHE A 752 8.51 -0.32 50.64
CA PHE A 752 7.82 -1.61 50.59
C PHE A 752 8.50 -2.61 49.64
N ALA A 753 9.01 -2.16 48.50
CA ALA A 753 9.78 -3.01 47.58
C ALA A 753 11.04 -3.57 48.25
N HIS A 754 11.74 -2.76 49.06
CA HIS A 754 12.85 -3.26 49.87
C HIS A 754 12.38 -4.27 50.93
N ALA A 755 11.29 -3.99 51.65
CA ALA A 755 10.77 -4.88 52.67
C ALA A 755 10.38 -6.26 52.09
N PHE A 756 9.59 -6.27 51.00
CA PHE A 756 9.23 -7.52 50.32
C PHE A 756 10.44 -8.22 49.69
N PHE A 757 11.39 -7.47 49.12
CA PHE A 757 12.65 -8.05 48.61
C PHE A 757 13.42 -8.77 49.71
N ILE A 758 13.53 -8.19 50.92
CA ILE A 758 14.27 -8.82 52.02
C ILE A 758 13.55 -10.08 52.52
N VAL A 759 12.22 -10.05 52.59
CA VAL A 759 11.42 -11.16 53.12
C VAL A 759 11.28 -12.32 52.12
N LEU A 760 11.14 -12.03 50.82
CA LEU A 760 10.74 -13.00 49.79
C LEU A 760 11.88 -13.38 48.82
N ARG A 761 13.06 -12.77 48.93
CA ARG A 761 14.22 -13.25 48.17
C ARG A 761 14.68 -14.61 48.66
N SER A 762 15.22 -15.41 47.75
CA SER A 762 15.98 -16.60 48.13
C SER A 762 17.36 -16.18 48.63
N THR A 763 17.77 -16.74 49.76
CA THR A 763 19.04 -16.50 50.44
C THR A 763 19.95 -17.72 50.44
N LYS A 764 19.39 -18.92 50.24
CA LYS A 764 20.12 -20.19 50.15
C LYS A 764 19.48 -21.06 49.08
N VAL A 765 20.29 -21.87 48.41
CA VAL A 765 19.81 -22.90 47.48
C VAL A 765 18.85 -23.84 48.23
N ASN A 766 17.64 -24.04 47.68
CA ASN A 766 16.52 -24.79 48.24
C ASN A 766 15.91 -24.21 49.53
N ASP A 767 15.97 -22.91 49.77
CA ASP A 767 15.12 -22.29 50.81
C ASP A 767 13.65 -22.17 50.37
N ASP A 768 12.75 -21.83 51.29
CA ASP A 768 11.30 -21.76 51.02
C ASP A 768 10.94 -20.75 49.92
N ASN A 769 11.83 -19.77 49.66
CA ASN A 769 11.69 -18.75 48.63
C ASN A 769 12.43 -19.08 47.32
N ASP A 770 13.10 -20.23 47.24
CA ASP A 770 13.76 -20.71 46.03
C ASP A 770 12.71 -20.90 44.92
N PRO A 771 12.93 -20.36 43.70
CA PRO A 771 12.01 -20.55 42.59
C PRO A 771 11.61 -22.01 42.34
N GLN A 772 12.49 -22.99 42.61
CA GLN A 772 12.18 -24.42 42.46
C GLN A 772 11.13 -24.93 43.46
N ASN A 773 10.96 -24.25 44.60
CA ASN A 773 9.97 -24.60 45.61
C ASN A 773 8.63 -23.88 45.40
N LEU A 774 8.61 -22.79 44.63
CA LEU A 774 7.45 -21.93 44.36
C LEU A 774 6.65 -22.30 43.11
N VAL A 775 7.21 -23.15 42.25
CA VAL A 775 6.56 -23.62 41.01
C VAL A 775 5.36 -24.52 41.26
N THR A 776 4.39 -24.44 40.35
CA THR A 776 3.19 -25.27 40.38
C THR A 776 3.54 -26.76 40.30
N LYS A 777 2.99 -27.55 41.21
CA LYS A 777 3.14 -29.02 41.25
C LYS A 777 1.83 -29.65 40.79
N TYR A 778 1.91 -30.55 39.80
CA TYR A 778 0.77 -31.31 39.30
C TYR A 778 0.84 -32.74 39.83
N GLU A 779 -0.22 -33.16 40.51
CA GLU A 779 -0.38 -34.54 40.95
C GLU A 779 -0.99 -35.38 39.83
N PHE A 780 -0.44 -36.57 39.57
CA PHE A 780 -1.03 -37.50 38.61
C PHE A 780 -2.33 -38.10 39.18
N VAL A 781 -3.44 -37.88 38.47
CA VAL A 781 -4.73 -38.53 38.74
C VAL A 781 -4.87 -39.71 37.79
N ASN A 782 -4.94 -40.91 38.34
CA ASN A 782 -5.16 -42.13 37.57
C ASN A 782 -6.59 -42.17 37.01
N SER A 783 -6.83 -43.00 35.99
CA SER A 783 -8.14 -43.14 35.30
C SER A 783 -9.30 -43.58 36.21
N ASP A 784 -8.98 -44.11 37.39
CA ASP A 784 -9.91 -44.56 38.44
C ASP A 784 -10.20 -43.48 39.50
N GLY A 785 -9.65 -42.27 39.33
CA GLY A 785 -9.81 -41.15 40.27
C GLY A 785 -8.89 -41.20 41.49
N THR A 786 -7.97 -42.18 41.57
CA THR A 786 -6.99 -42.25 42.67
C THR A 786 -5.80 -41.32 42.39
N ILE A 787 -5.43 -40.52 43.40
CA ILE A 787 -4.31 -39.56 43.33
C ILE A 787 -3.02 -40.30 43.68
N ASN A 788 -2.09 -40.41 42.74
CA ASN A 788 -0.80 -41.06 42.97
C ASN A 788 0.24 -40.05 43.50
N LYS A 789 0.32 -39.92 44.83
CA LYS A 789 1.21 -38.95 45.52
C LYS A 789 2.72 -39.21 45.35
N THR A 790 3.11 -40.29 44.68
CA THR A 790 4.52 -40.68 44.52
C THR A 790 5.19 -40.09 43.28
N THR A 791 4.43 -39.55 42.32
CA THR A 791 4.94 -38.94 41.08
C THR A 791 4.27 -37.58 40.85
N THR A 792 4.96 -36.50 41.23
CA THR A 792 4.54 -35.12 41.00
C THR A 792 5.30 -34.52 39.82
N LEU A 793 4.58 -33.99 38.82
CA LEU A 793 5.21 -33.18 37.76
C LEU A 793 5.44 -31.77 38.29
N ILE A 794 6.69 -31.31 38.24
CA ILE A 794 7.08 -29.98 38.71
C ILE A 794 7.33 -29.10 37.48
N GLN A 795 6.69 -27.94 37.41
CA GLN A 795 6.96 -26.96 36.36
C GLN A 795 8.40 -26.42 36.52
N SER A 796 9.15 -26.25 35.43
CA SER A 796 10.47 -25.62 35.50
C SER A 796 10.33 -24.14 35.86
N PRO A 797 11.07 -23.61 36.85
CA PRO A 797 10.98 -22.21 37.23
C PRO A 797 11.49 -21.30 36.12
N ASP A 798 10.83 -20.16 35.96
CA ASP A 798 11.25 -19.06 35.08
C ASP A 798 11.68 -17.83 35.90
N SER A 799 12.16 -16.79 35.22
CA SER A 799 12.59 -15.54 35.86
C SER A 799 11.46 -14.76 36.55
N ASN A 800 10.19 -15.07 36.25
CA ASN A 800 9.02 -14.42 36.81
C ASN A 800 8.41 -15.18 38.00
N THR A 801 8.85 -16.42 38.24
CA THR A 801 8.36 -17.30 39.31
C THR A 801 8.57 -16.68 40.70
N ASN A 802 9.69 -15.98 40.91
CA ASN A 802 9.91 -15.14 42.10
C ASN A 802 10.41 -13.75 41.67
N LEU A 803 9.49 -12.80 41.50
CA LEU A 803 9.80 -11.41 41.16
C LEU A 803 10.59 -10.67 42.26
N PHE A 804 10.59 -11.16 43.50
CA PHE A 804 11.29 -10.55 44.62
C PHE A 804 12.75 -11.02 44.77
N ASN A 805 13.24 -11.88 43.87
CA ASN A 805 14.62 -12.35 43.91
C ASN A 805 15.64 -11.29 43.44
N TRP A 806 15.19 -10.32 42.65
CA TRP A 806 16.00 -9.17 42.21
C TRP A 806 15.30 -7.85 42.58
N PHE A 807 16.05 -6.85 43.04
CA PHE A 807 15.46 -5.64 43.59
C PHE A 807 14.63 -4.82 42.55
N PRO A 808 15.10 -4.62 41.30
CA PRO A 808 14.29 -3.98 40.25
C PRO A 808 12.97 -4.71 39.93
N THR A 809 12.95 -6.04 39.93
CA THR A 809 11.71 -6.81 39.72
C THR A 809 10.81 -6.77 40.95
N SER A 810 11.36 -6.62 42.15
CA SER A 810 10.60 -6.34 43.37
C SER A 810 9.88 -4.99 43.27
N LEU A 811 10.57 -3.95 42.78
CA LEU A 811 9.96 -2.64 42.55
C LEU A 811 8.78 -2.74 41.57
N LEU A 812 8.94 -3.50 40.49
CA LEU A 812 7.87 -3.79 39.54
C LEU A 812 6.71 -4.58 40.19
N ALA A 813 7.01 -5.56 41.03
CA ALA A 813 6.01 -6.35 41.74
C ALA A 813 5.17 -5.51 42.71
N VAL A 814 5.78 -4.57 43.44
CA VAL A 814 5.06 -3.64 44.33
C VAL A 814 4.28 -2.60 43.54
N TYR A 815 4.78 -2.16 42.37
CA TYR A 815 3.99 -1.33 41.46
C TYR A 815 2.72 -2.07 40.96
N LYS A 816 2.84 -3.35 40.57
CA LYS A 816 1.67 -4.18 40.22
C LYS A 816 0.68 -4.27 41.38
N LEU A 817 1.18 -4.46 42.60
CA LEU A 817 0.38 -4.49 43.82
C LEU A 817 -0.38 -3.17 44.06
N LEU A 818 0.24 -2.01 43.75
CA LEU A 818 -0.43 -0.70 43.82
C LEU A 818 -1.63 -0.60 42.87
N THR A 819 -1.52 -1.21 41.68
CA THR A 819 -2.61 -1.25 40.70
C THR A 819 -3.69 -2.30 41.01
N GLY A 820 -3.54 -3.05 42.10
CA GLY A 820 -4.48 -4.08 42.55
C GLY A 820 -4.15 -5.50 42.05
N ASP A 821 -3.05 -5.69 41.31
CA ASP A 821 -2.58 -7.01 40.87
C ASP A 821 -1.69 -7.64 41.94
N SER A 822 -2.26 -8.57 42.70
CA SER A 822 -1.54 -9.36 43.71
C SER A 822 -0.92 -10.65 43.17
N GLY A 823 -0.92 -10.87 41.84
CA GLY A 823 -0.39 -12.08 41.22
C GLY A 823 1.10 -12.29 41.49
N SER A 824 1.85 -11.24 41.81
CA SER A 824 3.25 -11.34 42.25
C SER A 824 3.42 -12.07 43.59
N LEU A 825 2.38 -12.12 44.43
CA LEU A 825 2.39 -12.77 45.75
C LEU A 825 1.69 -14.13 45.76
N SER A 826 1.08 -14.55 44.63
CA SER A 826 0.36 -15.83 44.54
C SER A 826 1.18 -17.09 44.86
N PRO A 827 2.53 -17.12 44.69
CA PRO A 827 3.31 -18.31 45.03
C PRO A 827 3.35 -18.66 46.51
N TRP A 828 3.05 -17.71 47.41
CA TRP A 828 3.12 -17.91 48.86
C TRP A 828 1.73 -18.03 49.49
N THR A 829 1.57 -18.98 50.41
CA THR A 829 0.37 -19.06 51.24
C THR A 829 0.45 -18.04 52.39
N PHE A 830 -0.67 -17.40 52.72
CA PHE A 830 -0.72 -16.38 53.77
C PHE A 830 -0.44 -16.93 55.17
N GLN A 831 -0.63 -18.24 55.38
CA GLN A 831 -0.41 -18.90 56.67
C GLN A 831 1.06 -19.17 56.93
N GLU A 832 1.81 -19.59 55.91
CA GLU A 832 3.21 -19.97 56.05
C GLU A 832 4.14 -18.75 56.17
N ASN A 833 3.71 -17.58 55.64
CA ASN A 833 4.50 -16.35 55.65
C ASN A 833 3.78 -15.18 56.35
N PRO A 834 3.66 -15.20 57.70
CA PRO A 834 2.91 -14.19 58.44
C PRO A 834 3.48 -12.77 58.27
N THR A 835 4.80 -12.62 58.15
CA THR A 835 5.45 -11.32 57.93
C THR A 835 5.04 -10.70 56.59
N MET A 836 4.98 -11.51 55.53
CA MET A 836 4.51 -11.07 54.21
C MET A 836 3.03 -10.67 54.27
N THR A 837 2.19 -11.47 54.92
CA THR A 837 0.77 -11.18 55.09
C THR A 837 0.54 -9.87 55.84
N VAL A 838 1.30 -9.60 56.91
CA VAL A 838 1.24 -8.32 57.64
C VAL A 838 1.69 -7.16 56.76
N LEU A 839 2.79 -7.29 56.02
CA LEU A 839 3.26 -6.28 55.07
C LEU A 839 2.21 -5.98 53.99
N LEU A 840 1.53 -7.00 53.47
CA LEU A 840 0.45 -6.86 52.48
C LEU A 840 -0.75 -6.10 53.05
N VAL A 841 -1.19 -6.42 54.27
CA VAL A 841 -2.30 -5.72 54.93
C VAL A 841 -1.95 -4.25 55.16
N ILE A 842 -0.75 -3.97 55.67
CA ILE A 842 -0.28 -2.60 55.91
C ILE A 842 -0.16 -1.84 54.59
N PHE A 843 0.42 -2.46 53.55
CA PHE A 843 0.52 -1.85 52.23
C PHE A 843 -0.86 -1.51 51.69
N THR A 844 -1.78 -2.48 51.63
CA THR A 844 -3.12 -2.29 51.07
C THR A 844 -3.88 -1.18 51.81
N PHE A 845 -3.82 -1.14 53.14
CA PHE A 845 -4.47 -0.09 53.91
C PHE A 845 -3.85 1.29 53.65
N PHE A 846 -2.52 1.40 53.72
CA PHE A 846 -1.84 2.69 53.64
C PHE A 846 -1.77 3.23 52.21
N THR A 847 -1.40 2.40 51.23
CA THR A 847 -1.20 2.83 49.84
C THR A 847 -2.49 2.80 49.05
N VAL A 848 -3.16 1.64 48.96
CA VAL A 848 -4.33 1.46 48.10
C VAL A 848 -5.57 2.14 48.68
N ILE A 849 -5.85 1.99 49.97
CA ILE A 849 -7.06 2.57 50.58
C ILE A 849 -6.83 4.03 50.95
N TYR A 850 -5.76 4.38 51.66
CA TYR A 850 -5.57 5.75 52.13
C TYR A 850 -4.94 6.65 51.06
N LEU A 851 -3.73 6.34 50.58
CA LEU A 851 -2.99 7.24 49.67
C LEU A 851 -3.59 7.35 48.28
N MET A 852 -4.11 6.28 47.66
CA MET A 852 -4.77 6.41 46.34
C MET A 852 -6.06 7.24 46.45
N ASN A 853 -6.85 7.07 47.51
CA ASN A 853 -8.03 7.91 47.71
C ASN A 853 -7.68 9.37 48.04
N LEU A 854 -6.61 9.60 48.82
CA LEU A 854 -6.07 10.94 49.02
C LEU A 854 -5.57 11.55 47.70
N PHE A 855 -4.88 10.77 46.88
CA PHE A 855 -4.41 11.18 45.55
C PHE A 855 -5.57 11.56 44.63
N ILE A 856 -6.63 10.75 44.58
CA ILE A 856 -7.86 11.06 43.83
C ILE A 856 -8.51 12.34 44.36
N GLY A 857 -8.56 12.54 45.68
CA GLY A 857 -9.04 13.77 46.30
C GLY A 857 -8.23 15.00 45.89
N LEU A 858 -6.90 14.90 45.91
CA LEU A 858 -5.98 15.96 45.48
C LEU A 858 -6.11 16.24 43.98
N LEU A 859 -6.27 15.21 43.15
CA LEU A 859 -6.53 15.36 41.71
C LEU A 859 -7.83 16.13 41.48
N ASN A 860 -8.90 15.81 42.19
CA ASN A 860 -10.18 16.50 42.03
C ASN A 860 -10.10 17.98 42.40
N ILE A 861 -9.37 18.32 43.47
CA ILE A 861 -9.11 19.72 43.86
C ILE A 861 -8.32 20.44 42.76
N ALA A 862 -7.20 19.85 42.32
CA ALA A 862 -6.36 20.45 41.29
C ALA A 862 -7.11 20.61 39.94
N ILE A 863 -7.93 19.64 39.54
CA ILE A 863 -8.73 19.74 38.31
C ILE A 863 -9.65 20.95 38.36
N ASN A 864 -10.31 21.22 39.50
CA ASN A 864 -11.18 22.38 39.65
C ASN A 864 -10.41 23.71 39.57
N ASP A 865 -9.16 23.74 40.04
CA ASP A 865 -8.33 24.95 39.98
C ASP A 865 -7.93 25.31 38.55
N TYR A 866 -7.66 24.29 37.70
CA TYR A 866 -7.20 24.45 36.32
C TYR A 866 -8.30 24.36 35.25
N ASN A 867 -9.52 23.91 35.58
CA ASN A 867 -10.64 23.87 34.65
C ASN A 867 -11.27 25.26 34.45
N LYS A 868 -10.46 26.18 33.93
CA LYS A 868 -10.74 27.60 33.76
C LYS A 868 -10.28 28.05 32.37
N GLU A 869 -11.05 28.91 31.71
CA GLU A 869 -10.69 29.37 30.36
C GLU A 869 -9.43 30.24 30.39
N GLU A 870 -9.19 30.95 31.49
CA GLU A 870 -8.02 31.79 31.71
C GLU A 870 -6.70 31.00 31.65
N GLU A 871 -6.67 29.76 32.17
CA GLU A 871 -5.49 28.89 32.15
C GLU A 871 -5.14 28.44 30.73
N PHE A 872 -6.17 28.14 29.92
CA PHE A 872 -5.99 27.87 28.50
C PHE A 872 -5.43 29.10 27.76
N LEU A 873 -5.99 30.30 28.03
CA LEU A 873 -5.51 31.54 27.41
C LEU A 873 -4.07 31.85 27.81
N LEU A 874 -3.70 31.62 29.07
CA LEU A 874 -2.32 31.78 29.56
C LEU A 874 -1.37 30.82 28.85
N GLN A 875 -1.73 29.54 28.72
CA GLN A 875 -0.94 28.55 27.98
C GLN A 875 -0.79 28.94 26.51
N LYS A 876 -1.87 29.42 25.87
CA LYS A 876 -1.83 29.89 24.49
C LYS A 876 -0.93 31.10 24.33
N ALA A 877 -0.98 32.06 25.25
CA ALA A 877 -0.11 33.23 25.26
C ALA A 877 1.38 32.85 25.40
N GLN A 878 1.70 31.85 26.25
CA GLN A 878 3.06 31.32 26.37
C GLN A 878 3.56 30.73 25.05
N ILE A 879 2.74 29.93 24.36
CA ILE A 879 3.10 29.34 23.05
C ILE A 879 3.32 30.45 22.01
N ILE A 880 2.46 31.47 21.98
CA ILE A 880 2.62 32.61 21.05
C ILE A 880 3.94 33.33 21.34
N MET A 881 4.21 33.65 22.60
CA MET A 881 5.46 34.29 23.02
C MET A 881 6.70 33.46 22.61
N GLU A 882 6.67 32.13 22.78
CA GLU A 882 7.76 31.24 22.35
C GLU A 882 7.98 31.29 20.83
N ILE A 883 6.89 31.24 20.04
CA ILE A 883 6.97 31.34 18.58
C ILE A 883 7.57 32.68 18.16
N GLU A 884 7.06 33.78 18.72
CA GLU A 884 7.55 35.12 18.44
C GLU A 884 9.03 35.27 18.81
N LEU A 885 9.45 34.76 19.97
CA LEU A 885 10.82 34.95 20.44
C LEU A 885 11.84 34.05 19.74
N PHE A 886 11.53 32.77 19.52
CA PHE A 886 12.52 31.75 19.13
C PHE A 886 12.34 31.20 17.72
N TYR A 887 11.10 31.14 17.20
CA TYR A 887 10.79 30.55 15.89
C TYR A 887 10.84 31.60 14.77
N MET A 888 10.42 32.84 15.04
CA MET A 888 10.42 33.92 14.04
C MET A 888 11.78 34.63 13.93
N LEU A 889 12.12 35.06 12.71
CA LEU A 889 13.29 35.91 12.46
C LEU A 889 13.00 37.37 12.85
N PRO A 890 14.02 38.15 13.28
CA PRO A 890 13.84 39.56 13.65
C PRO A 890 13.16 40.41 12.57
N TYR A 891 13.46 40.15 11.30
CA TYR A 891 12.82 40.83 10.16
C TYR A 891 11.32 40.53 10.05
N GLN A 892 10.89 39.28 10.30
CA GLN A 892 9.48 38.88 10.25
C GLN A 892 8.66 39.61 11.33
N ARG A 893 9.24 39.83 12.50
CA ARG A 893 8.61 40.60 13.58
C ARG A 893 8.51 42.09 13.28
N HIS A 894 9.54 42.67 12.68
CA HIS A 894 9.61 44.12 12.48
C HIS A 894 8.77 44.60 11.28
N ASN A 895 8.77 43.84 10.18
CA ASN A 895 8.21 44.30 8.91
C ASN A 895 6.77 43.82 8.66
N ASN A 896 6.26 42.83 9.39
CA ASN A 896 4.90 42.32 9.18
C ASN A 896 3.90 42.98 10.13
N LYS A 897 3.36 44.13 9.69
CA LYS A 897 2.38 44.92 10.45
C LYS A 897 0.99 44.29 10.54
N GLU A 898 0.71 43.26 9.73
CA GLU A 898 -0.55 42.49 9.85
C GLU A 898 -0.51 41.53 11.05
N TRP A 899 0.65 40.94 11.34
CA TRP A 899 0.83 40.02 12.47
C TRP A 899 1.22 40.73 13.75
N PHE A 900 1.98 41.82 13.65
CA PHE A 900 2.41 42.67 14.76
C PHE A 900 1.87 44.09 14.57
N PRO A 901 0.56 44.29 14.79
CA PRO A 901 -0.03 45.60 14.66
C PRO A 901 0.54 46.56 15.72
N ASP A 902 0.82 47.79 15.33
CA ASP A 902 1.26 48.84 16.27
C ASP A 902 0.14 49.24 17.26
N TRP A 903 -1.11 48.96 16.90
CA TRP A 903 -2.30 49.30 17.68
C TRP A 903 -3.29 48.13 17.69
N ILE A 904 -3.72 47.71 18.88
CA ILE A 904 -4.80 46.74 19.06
C ILE A 904 -6.00 47.48 19.63
N TYR A 905 -7.10 47.53 18.87
CA TYR A 905 -8.37 48.09 19.34
C TYR A 905 -9.20 46.97 19.98
N TYR A 906 -9.60 47.17 21.24
CA TYR A 906 -10.42 46.21 21.97
C TYR A 906 -11.57 46.95 22.65
N ASP A 907 -12.80 46.55 22.32
CA ASP A 907 -14.00 47.09 22.94
C ASP A 907 -14.21 46.41 24.29
N MET A 908 -14.14 47.20 25.36
CA MET A 908 -14.35 46.71 26.72
C MET A 908 -15.45 47.51 27.42
N PRO A 909 -16.38 46.86 28.14
CA PRO A 909 -17.40 47.57 28.91
C PRO A 909 -16.76 48.54 29.92
N VAL A 910 -17.32 49.75 30.03
CA VAL A 910 -16.81 50.82 30.92
C VAL A 910 -16.71 50.35 32.38
N THR A 911 -17.58 49.42 32.79
CA THR A 911 -17.56 48.79 34.12
C THR A 911 -16.31 47.94 34.36
N GLU A 912 -15.86 47.17 33.37
CA GLU A 912 -14.65 46.34 33.45
C GLU A 912 -13.39 47.21 33.37
N VAL A 913 -13.39 48.24 32.52
CA VAL A 913 -12.33 49.26 32.48
C VAL A 913 -12.15 49.90 33.86
N ARG A 914 -13.24 50.24 34.53
CA ARG A 914 -13.20 50.81 35.90
C ARG A 914 -12.66 49.83 36.92
N LYS A 915 -13.08 48.57 36.89
CA LYS A 915 -12.55 47.53 37.80
C LYS A 915 -11.05 47.36 37.62
N LEU A 916 -10.57 47.36 36.38
CA LEU A 916 -9.15 47.22 36.06
C LEU A 916 -8.33 48.42 36.56
N ILE A 917 -8.79 49.65 36.30
CA ILE A 917 -8.14 50.88 36.79
C ILE A 917 -8.12 50.88 38.33
N ASN A 918 -9.23 50.54 38.98
CA ASN A 918 -9.29 50.46 40.45
C ASN A 918 -8.38 49.37 41.02
N ALA A 919 -8.27 48.21 40.36
CA ALA A 919 -7.40 47.13 40.82
C ALA A 919 -5.92 47.49 40.66
N PHE A 920 -5.58 48.23 39.59
CA PHE A 920 -4.24 48.78 39.37
C PHE A 920 -3.88 49.87 40.38
N ASP A 921 -4.75 50.87 40.59
CA ASP A 921 -4.50 51.99 41.49
C ASP A 921 -4.45 51.57 42.98
N ASN A 922 -5.02 50.41 43.34
CA ASN A 922 -4.99 49.85 44.69
C ASN A 922 -3.91 48.76 44.88
N ASP A 923 -2.94 48.64 43.97
CA ASP A 923 -1.86 47.64 43.99
C ASP A 923 -2.35 46.17 44.14
N LYS A 924 -3.59 45.88 43.71
CA LYS A 924 -4.15 44.52 43.77
C LYS A 924 -3.68 43.63 42.62
N ILE A 925 -3.01 44.20 41.62
CA ILE A 925 -2.49 43.51 40.44
C ILE A 925 -1.06 43.98 40.18
N SER A 926 -0.12 43.05 40.06
CA SER A 926 1.28 43.34 39.67
C SER A 926 1.49 43.08 38.18
N PHE A 927 1.85 44.12 37.42
CA PHE A 927 2.30 43.98 36.04
C PHE A 927 3.83 44.07 35.97
N ASN A 928 4.46 43.19 35.18
CA ASN A 928 5.89 43.32 34.87
C ASN A 928 6.20 44.63 34.11
N TYR A 929 5.22 45.14 33.35
CA TYR A 929 5.25 46.45 32.70
C TYR A 929 3.92 47.15 33.00
N PRO A 930 3.88 48.17 33.88
CA PRO A 930 2.63 48.81 34.26
C PRO A 930 1.98 49.46 33.03
N PRO A 931 0.68 49.22 32.79
CA PRO A 931 -0.02 49.83 31.67
C PRO A 931 -0.06 51.35 31.82
N PHE A 932 0.15 52.06 30.71
CA PHE A 932 -0.08 53.50 30.66
C PHE A 932 -1.59 53.77 30.53
N ILE A 933 -2.17 54.40 31.55
CA ILE A 933 -3.59 54.80 31.56
C ILE A 933 -3.63 56.31 31.31
N SER A 934 -4.21 56.73 30.18
CA SER A 934 -4.30 58.16 29.83
C SER A 934 -5.21 58.92 30.80
N LYS A 935 -4.94 60.22 30.98
CA LYS A 935 -5.79 61.12 31.79
C LYS A 935 -7.21 61.19 31.20
N ASP A 936 -7.33 61.28 29.88
CA ASP A 936 -8.62 61.33 29.18
C ASP A 936 -9.48 60.09 29.47
N LEU A 937 -8.89 58.89 29.49
CA LEU A 937 -9.61 57.66 29.84
C LEU A 937 -10.09 57.66 31.30
N ARG A 938 -9.26 58.17 32.21
CA ARG A 938 -9.63 58.32 33.63
C ARG A 938 -10.81 59.28 33.77
N ASP A 939 -10.77 60.42 33.07
CA ASP A 939 -11.84 61.40 33.11
C ASP A 939 -13.15 60.82 32.55
N ILE A 940 -13.11 60.15 31.39
CA ILE A 940 -14.27 59.48 30.77
C ILE A 940 -14.91 58.43 31.71
N VAL A 941 -14.10 57.63 32.38
CA VAL A 941 -14.59 56.59 33.30
C VAL A 941 -15.18 57.20 34.59
N VAL A 942 -14.71 58.37 35.01
CA VAL A 942 -15.17 59.13 36.19
C VAL A 942 -16.44 59.94 35.94
N PHE A 943 -16.67 60.46 34.72
CA PHE A 943 -17.82 61.33 34.36
C PHE A 943 -19.23 60.74 34.58
N THR A 944 -19.37 59.47 34.97
CA THR A 944 -20.67 58.84 35.29
C THR A 944 -21.05 58.86 36.78
N GLU A 945 -20.18 59.33 37.69
CA GLU A 945 -20.52 59.43 39.12
C GLU A 945 -21.33 60.69 39.47
N ASP A 946 -21.04 61.84 38.85
CA ASP A 946 -21.61 63.11 39.33
C ASP A 946 -23.11 63.26 39.03
N ASN A 947 -23.63 62.60 38.00
CA ASN A 947 -25.07 62.56 37.73
C ASN A 947 -25.84 61.49 38.54
N ASN A 948 -25.15 60.54 39.18
CA ASN A 948 -25.80 59.44 39.91
C ASN A 948 -25.72 59.55 41.44
N LYS A 949 -24.88 60.42 42.02
CA LYS A 949 -24.87 60.66 43.47
C LYS A 949 -26.20 61.19 44.00
N GLY A 950 -26.90 62.03 43.23
CA GLY A 950 -28.21 62.57 43.62
C GLY A 950 -29.32 61.51 43.68
N THR A 951 -29.32 60.58 42.72
CA THR A 951 -30.32 59.51 42.60
C THR A 951 -30.05 58.35 43.56
N LYS A 952 -28.76 58.02 43.79
CA LYS A 952 -28.33 56.95 44.70
C LYS A 952 -28.61 57.31 46.17
N ASN A 953 -28.33 58.54 46.60
CA ASN A 953 -28.68 59.01 47.95
C ASN A 953 -30.19 59.01 48.23
N LYS A 954 -31.03 59.24 47.22
CA LYS A 954 -32.50 59.22 47.36
C LYS A 954 -33.03 57.79 47.47
N ARG A 955 -32.48 56.86 46.68
CA ARG A 955 -32.80 55.42 46.78
C ARG A 955 -32.27 54.80 48.07
N GLU A 956 -31.08 55.16 48.53
CA GLU A 956 -30.52 54.68 49.80
C GLU A 956 -31.37 55.13 51.00
N LYS A 957 -31.83 56.40 51.04
CA LYS A 957 -32.77 56.86 52.07
C LYS A 957 -34.12 56.15 52.03
N GLN A 958 -34.67 55.90 50.83
CA GLN A 958 -35.91 55.13 50.69
C GLN A 958 -35.73 53.67 51.12
N MET A 959 -34.59 53.07 50.79
CA MET A 959 -34.26 51.70 51.19
C MET A 959 -34.09 51.60 52.70
N GLU A 960 -33.44 52.57 53.35
CA GLU A 960 -33.29 52.64 54.80
C GLU A 960 -34.64 52.76 55.51
N GLN A 961 -35.55 53.59 54.97
CA GLN A 961 -36.92 53.71 55.48
C GLN A 961 -37.71 52.40 55.34
N LEU A 962 -37.66 51.77 54.17
CA LEU A 962 -38.34 50.50 53.92
C LEU A 962 -37.79 49.38 54.82
N LYS A 963 -36.48 49.35 55.03
CA LYS A 963 -35.81 48.38 55.91
C LYS A 963 -36.23 48.57 57.37
N ASN A 964 -36.41 49.82 57.80
CA ASN A 964 -36.90 50.15 59.14
C ASN A 964 -38.38 49.80 59.32
N GLU A 965 -39.22 50.00 58.29
CA GLU A 965 -40.63 49.57 58.31
C GLU A 965 -40.75 48.04 58.36
N PHE A 966 -40.03 47.32 57.50
CA PHE A 966 -40.01 45.85 57.54
C PHE A 966 -39.49 45.31 58.87
N LYS A 967 -38.45 45.93 59.44
CA LYS A 967 -37.92 45.52 60.75
C LYS A 967 -38.95 45.74 61.87
N LYS A 968 -39.75 46.79 61.77
CA LYS A 968 -40.82 47.07 62.74
C LYS A 968 -41.96 46.07 62.60
N GLU A 969 -42.41 45.81 61.39
CA GLU A 969 -43.47 44.83 61.10
C GLU A 969 -43.07 43.40 61.51
N PHE A 970 -41.81 43.03 61.27
CA PHE A 970 -41.27 41.74 61.70
C PHE A 970 -41.22 41.60 63.22
N ASN A 971 -40.82 42.67 63.93
CA ASN A 971 -40.80 42.67 65.40
C ASN A 971 -42.22 42.59 65.99
N ASP A 972 -43.20 43.24 65.35
CA ASP A 972 -44.59 43.18 65.78
C ASP A 972 -45.16 41.75 65.59
N GLN A 973 -44.85 41.09 64.47
CA GLN A 973 -45.20 39.68 64.25
C GLN A 973 -44.54 38.73 65.26
N ILE A 974 -43.26 38.94 65.60
CA ILE A 974 -42.57 38.15 66.64
C ILE A 974 -43.25 38.35 68.01
N ASN A 975 -43.64 39.57 68.35
CA ASN A 975 -44.31 39.84 69.62
C ASN A 975 -45.71 39.21 69.68
N GLU A 976 -46.41 39.16 68.55
CA GLU A 976 -47.71 38.48 68.46
C GLU A 976 -47.57 36.95 68.56
N LEU A 977 -46.56 36.37 67.92
CA LEU A 977 -46.21 34.96 68.06
C LEU A 977 -45.83 34.60 69.50
N LYS A 978 -45.03 35.43 70.18
CA LYS A 978 -44.70 35.23 71.60
C LYS A 978 -45.96 35.21 72.47
N LYS A 979 -46.89 36.16 72.27
CA LYS A 979 -48.17 36.17 72.99
C LYS A 979 -49.02 34.94 72.72
N GLN A 980 -49.02 34.42 71.49
CA GLN A 980 -49.73 33.17 71.17
C GLN A 980 -49.09 31.97 71.87
N MET A 981 -47.76 31.90 71.89
CA MET A 981 -46.99 30.85 72.56
C MET A 981 -47.24 30.85 74.07
N ASP A 982 -47.23 32.03 74.71
CA ASP A 982 -47.54 32.17 76.14
C ASP A 982 -48.97 31.72 76.46
N LYS A 983 -49.92 32.02 75.56
CA LYS A 983 -51.32 31.59 75.72
C LYS A 983 -51.48 30.07 75.57
N GLN A 984 -50.73 29.46 74.65
CA GLN A 984 -50.68 28.00 74.50
C GLN A 984 -50.02 27.33 75.71
N ASN A 985 -48.91 27.87 76.21
CA ASN A 985 -48.23 27.37 77.41
C ASN A 985 -49.14 27.43 78.64
N LEU A 986 -49.91 28.51 78.81
CA LEU A 986 -50.90 28.63 79.89
C LEU A 986 -52.06 27.62 79.75
N GLN A 987 -52.49 27.31 78.52
CA GLN A 987 -53.46 26.24 78.27
C GLN A 987 -52.87 24.86 78.58
N MET A 988 -51.60 24.63 78.22
CA MET A 988 -50.88 23.40 78.48
C MET A 988 -50.67 23.16 79.98
N GLU A 989 -50.31 24.19 80.75
CA GLU A 989 -50.26 24.12 82.22
C GLU A 989 -51.62 23.79 82.84
N LYS A 990 -52.71 24.36 82.31
CA LYS A 990 -54.07 24.04 82.79
C LYS A 990 -54.45 22.60 82.48
N LEU A 991 -54.08 22.09 81.30
CA LEU A 991 -54.26 20.69 80.91
C LEU A 991 -53.45 19.75 81.81
N LEU A 992 -52.17 20.05 82.05
CA LEU A 992 -51.30 19.30 82.96
C LEU A 992 -51.85 19.29 84.39
N LYS A 993 -52.28 20.43 84.93
CA LYS A 993 -52.91 20.50 86.27
C LYS A 993 -54.23 19.71 86.32
N GLY A 994 -55.00 19.69 85.23
CA GLY A 994 -56.20 18.86 85.09
C GLY A 994 -55.89 17.36 85.10
N ILE A 995 -54.85 16.95 84.38
CA ILE A 995 -54.37 15.56 84.31
C ILE A 995 -53.84 15.11 85.68
N ILE A 996 -53.00 15.90 86.34
CA ILE A 996 -52.47 15.63 87.69
C ILE A 996 -53.61 15.45 88.71
N LYS A 997 -54.66 16.28 88.63
CA LYS A 997 -55.85 16.17 89.50
C LYS A 997 -56.69 14.93 89.20
N SER A 998 -56.76 14.48 87.95
CA SER A 998 -57.48 13.26 87.55
C SER A 998 -56.76 11.97 87.95
N LEU A 999 -55.43 12.01 88.07
CA LEU A 999 -54.60 10.84 88.39
C LEU A 999 -54.33 10.63 89.89
N LYS A 1000 -54.83 11.51 90.78
CA LYS A 1000 -54.58 11.49 92.24
C LYS A 1000 -53.09 11.27 92.61
N ILE A 1001 -52.19 11.91 91.86
CA ILE A 1001 -50.75 11.85 92.13
C ILE A 1001 -50.43 12.95 93.14
N ASP A 1002 -50.02 12.54 94.36
CA ASP A 1002 -49.57 13.45 95.42
C ASP A 1002 -48.09 13.77 95.16
N VAL A 1003 -47.82 14.82 94.39
CA VAL A 1003 -46.45 15.30 94.14
C VAL A 1003 -46.12 16.34 95.19
N LYS A 1004 -45.59 15.89 96.35
CA LYS A 1004 -45.09 16.80 97.37
C LYS A 1004 -43.59 16.74 97.65
N ASP A 1005 -42.82 15.82 97.04
CA ASP A 1005 -41.42 15.63 97.44
C ASP A 1005 -40.39 15.60 96.29
N GLU A 1006 -40.61 16.27 95.15
CA GLU A 1006 -39.60 16.31 94.06
C GLU A 1006 -39.40 17.69 93.40
N ILE A 1007 -39.68 18.78 94.13
CA ILE A 1007 -39.47 20.16 93.61
C ILE A 1007 -38.20 20.84 94.17
N GLU A 1008 -37.59 20.36 95.26
CA GLU A 1008 -36.40 21.03 95.82
C GLU A 1008 -35.05 20.65 95.18
N GLU A 1009 -34.97 19.65 94.29
CA GLU A 1009 -33.68 19.23 93.71
C GLU A 1009 -33.41 19.78 92.29
N LYS A 1010 -34.26 20.67 91.76
CA LYS A 1010 -34.05 21.30 90.44
C LYS A 1010 -33.88 22.82 90.45
N GLU A 1011 -33.95 23.49 91.59
CA GLU A 1011 -33.67 24.93 91.69
C GLU A 1011 -32.17 25.28 91.82
N THR A 1012 -31.27 24.28 91.92
CA THR A 1012 -29.81 24.50 92.07
C THR A 1012 -28.96 24.19 90.84
N LYS A 1013 -29.55 24.04 89.65
CA LYS A 1013 -28.81 24.04 88.35
C LYS A 1013 -29.28 25.15 87.41
N LYS A 1014 -29.27 26.38 87.93
CA LYS A 1014 -29.51 27.61 87.15
C LYS A 1014 -28.26 28.47 86.98
N ILE A 1015 -27.08 27.84 86.96
CA ILE A 1015 -25.80 28.47 86.61
C ILE A 1015 -25.00 27.48 85.75
N GLU A 1016 -25.34 27.41 84.46
CA GLU A 1016 -24.49 27.05 83.32
C GLU A 1016 -25.38 27.04 82.07
N GLY A 1017 -25.81 28.24 81.68
CA GLY A 1017 -26.63 28.50 80.51
C GLY A 1017 -25.84 29.10 79.35
N ASN A 1018 -24.59 28.67 79.13
CA ASN A 1018 -23.73 29.20 78.07
C ASN A 1018 -23.50 28.22 76.89
N GLU A 1019 -24.10 27.02 76.87
CA GLU A 1019 -23.96 26.09 75.73
C GLU A 1019 -25.20 26.00 74.81
N ILE A 1020 -26.31 26.65 75.17
CA ILE A 1020 -27.54 26.64 74.35
C ILE A 1020 -27.62 27.88 73.42
N GLU A 1021 -27.03 29.01 73.79
CA GLU A 1021 -26.91 30.18 72.89
C GLU A 1021 -26.02 29.92 71.67
N GLU A 1022 -25.07 28.97 71.74
CA GLU A 1022 -24.20 28.58 70.62
C GLU A 1022 -24.84 27.58 69.63
N LYS A 1023 -25.90 26.89 70.04
CA LYS A 1023 -26.65 25.98 69.15
C LYS A 1023 -27.77 26.69 68.40
N GLU A 1024 -28.46 27.64 69.02
CA GLU A 1024 -29.50 28.44 68.33
C GLU A 1024 -28.93 29.51 67.39
N THR A 1025 -27.69 29.96 67.60
CA THR A 1025 -26.99 30.85 66.64
C THR A 1025 -26.51 30.13 65.38
N LYS A 1026 -26.23 28.82 65.44
CA LYS A 1026 -25.83 28.00 64.27
C LYS A 1026 -26.99 27.64 63.35
N GLU A 1027 -28.18 27.35 63.88
CA GLU A 1027 -29.35 27.06 63.03
C GLU A 1027 -29.89 28.32 62.30
N ILE A 1028 -29.60 29.53 62.80
CA ILE A 1028 -29.94 30.79 62.12
C ILE A 1028 -28.92 31.13 61.00
N GLU A 1029 -27.66 30.69 61.10
CA GLU A 1029 -26.66 30.85 60.03
C GLU A 1029 -26.92 29.95 58.81
N ASP A 1030 -27.53 28.77 59.01
CA ASP A 1030 -27.84 27.82 57.93
C ASP A 1030 -29.02 28.25 57.02
N ILE A 1031 -29.85 29.21 57.44
CA ILE A 1031 -30.99 29.73 56.63
C ILE A 1031 -30.58 30.94 55.76
N ARG A 1032 -29.43 31.56 56.05
CA ARG A 1032 -28.87 32.73 55.34
C ARG A 1032 -28.59 32.52 53.83
N PRO A 1033 -28.13 31.34 53.37
CA PRO A 1033 -27.90 31.09 51.95
C PRO A 1033 -29.21 31.04 51.15
N TYR A 1034 -30.28 30.50 51.75
CA TYR A 1034 -31.58 30.31 51.07
C TYR A 1034 -32.26 31.65 50.76
N PHE A 1035 -32.10 32.65 51.63
CA PHE A 1035 -32.59 34.01 51.39
C PHE A 1035 -31.74 34.81 50.40
N THR A 1036 -30.42 34.59 50.39
CA THR A 1036 -29.51 35.28 49.46
C THR A 1036 -29.75 34.85 48.01
N VAL A 1037 -30.08 33.57 47.80
CA VAL A 1037 -30.46 33.03 46.48
C VAL A 1037 -31.85 33.50 46.03
N LYS A 1038 -32.81 33.66 46.96
CA LYS A 1038 -34.15 34.16 46.65
C LYS A 1038 -34.17 35.67 46.36
N LEU A 1039 -33.35 36.46 47.04
CA LEU A 1039 -33.17 37.89 46.72
C LEU A 1039 -32.50 38.11 45.36
N LYS A 1040 -31.49 37.28 45.03
CA LYS A 1040 -30.80 37.36 43.74
C LYS A 1040 -31.72 37.02 42.56
N ARG A 1041 -32.58 35.99 42.71
CA ARG A 1041 -33.63 35.65 41.72
C ARG A 1041 -34.74 36.70 41.55
N MET A 1042 -34.97 37.55 42.55
CA MET A 1042 -35.93 38.65 42.43
C MET A 1042 -35.30 39.88 41.75
N LEU A 1043 -33.99 40.08 41.87
CA LEU A 1043 -33.24 41.17 41.23
C LEU A 1043 -32.95 40.88 39.75
N ASP A 1044 -32.74 39.61 39.37
CA ASP A 1044 -32.47 39.22 37.98
C ASP A 1044 -33.73 39.21 37.08
N ASN A 1045 -34.92 39.56 37.60
CA ASN A 1045 -36.20 39.55 36.86
C ASN A 1045 -36.81 40.95 36.63
N GLU A 1046 -36.08 42.04 36.89
CA GLU A 1046 -36.56 43.42 36.61
C GLU A 1046 -35.53 44.33 35.87
N GLU A 1047 -34.52 43.79 35.20
CA GLU A 1047 -33.72 44.52 34.18
C GLU A 1047 -33.54 43.72 32.88
#